data_AF-A0AAD7XBV2-F1
#
_entry.id   AF-A0AAD7XBV2-F1
#
_cell.length_a   1.000
_cell.length_b   1.000
_cell.length_c   1.000
_cell.angle_alpha   90.00
_cell.angle_beta   90.00
_cell.angle_gamma   90.00
#
_symmetry.space_group_name_H-M   'P 1'
#
loop_
_entity.id
_entity.type
_entity.pdbx_description
1 polymer ?
#
loop_
_entity_poly.entity_id
_entity_poly.type
_entity_poly.pdbx_seq_one_letter_code
_entity_poly.pdbx_strand_id
1 'polypeptide(L)'
;MSTPILEEASTPSPLPALDIFPSAPIAPVSPYIFSGFLEHLGRCIYGGILPSERTTFPYTPRRPCPPDVDFVDTPQTLLTPEGFRADVLAVLRDELRVPLVRWPGGNFVSSYNWKDGIGPREQRKRRPELAWGGEESNLFGTDEFIAWCRVAKIEPYIVLNMGTGTLEDALHWIEYCNGTGDTYYANLRRKHTGRDEPHAVKYWGLGNEVWGEWQVGQQTASAYAAKARQWAHAIRLVDPDVILIGCGETGVNQWDGVVLDELADKVDMHSIHLYTGFGPRDRSQTEREYGRAVYGPDAAEYSIEVCKGLINKARFARSVSKPIKIAFDEYGVWDETVGTPQNGLEQFYNLADALAMASWLNVFVRQADIVDMACIAQSVNVISPLITSPTGLFRQTIYWPLYLFSRYMRGGTSVRVSLVSPTFAGETLPQWISSIKGQPRDLDASAVVHVDKQTGARSLRVAVVNRNESRSYTAPIRVAFERVGAEVDVHEIWHADVRAQNGWGQEEAARILLCSSTGSWLAVSLHHPTHIFDIVMDDLDSFDHYPHGHNYSYSLPVSHDGALPQQIVTPPTRVDSGLRDHSVYASPLAQDVWSFDQDVDAFLNGQGTIDPALLQYNPQIPPRIPLASAPSSAVTSLSAWAGTDATSPPTSPEYLGNNVEDDSCALSEAELSELARLINDGALPDNDSEANLEDLFTPNKDQLSCAGVGHEQALPQHPGAVMANAHGHEPGIQTMIVVDTSPPPGTSRPPRKQSTDKKHPCPVEGCNRKMARRSNIKEHVAKVHLKQRPFLCSVPGCPKAINGKGYCRKENRDDHVRMKHPNILMPPKKTKKSRQGPESPRDGRDAKG
;
A
#
# COMPACT_ATOMS: atom_id res chain seq x y z
N MET A 1 48.48 -21.17 29.69
CA MET A 1 48.19 -19.72 29.64
C MET A 1 47.15 -19.51 28.57
N SER A 2 45.92 -19.22 28.98
CA SER A 2 44.79 -19.01 28.08
C SER A 2 44.70 -17.51 27.82
N THR A 3 44.94 -17.09 26.59
CA THR A 3 44.75 -15.69 26.18
C THR A 3 43.25 -15.38 26.26
N PRO A 4 42.82 -14.32 26.96
CA PRO A 4 41.42 -13.92 26.92
C PRO A 4 41.11 -13.37 25.54
N ILE A 5 40.02 -13.86 24.95
CA ILE A 5 39.37 -13.18 23.82
C ILE A 5 38.83 -11.88 24.41
N LEU A 6 39.38 -10.75 23.99
CA LEU A 6 38.80 -9.44 24.26
C LEU A 6 37.40 -9.44 23.65
N GLU A 7 36.37 -9.32 24.48
CA GLU A 7 35.05 -8.86 24.02
C GLU A 7 35.29 -7.52 23.31
N GLU A 8 34.96 -7.44 22.02
CA GLU A 8 34.84 -6.16 21.34
C GLU A 8 33.87 -5.31 22.15
N ALA A 9 34.40 -4.26 22.79
CA ALA A 9 33.58 -3.24 23.42
C ALA A 9 32.60 -2.74 22.35
N SER A 10 31.30 -2.95 22.56
CA SER A 10 30.26 -2.41 21.71
C SER A 10 30.50 -0.90 21.58
N THR A 11 30.83 -0.43 20.39
CA THR A 11 30.90 1.01 20.12
C THR A 11 29.58 1.64 20.59
N PRO A 12 29.61 2.67 21.44
CA PRO A 12 28.38 3.32 21.89
C PRO A 12 27.63 3.81 20.65
N SER A 13 26.35 3.44 20.53
CA SER A 13 25.50 3.91 19.44
C SER A 13 25.60 5.44 19.37
N PRO A 14 25.85 6.02 18.19
CA PRO A 14 26.03 7.45 18.07
C PRO A 14 24.78 8.17 18.57
N LEU A 15 24.99 9.25 19.32
CA LEU A 15 23.88 10.10 19.75
C LEU A 15 23.14 10.61 18.51
N PRO A 16 21.79 10.54 18.49
CA PRO A 16 21.03 10.99 17.34
C PRO A 16 21.27 12.48 17.08
N ALA A 17 21.37 12.86 15.81
CA ALA A 17 21.59 14.24 15.37
C ALA A 17 21.00 14.45 13.98
N LEU A 18 20.44 15.64 13.75
CA LEU A 18 19.79 16.02 12.50
C LEU A 18 20.49 17.24 11.90
N ASP A 19 21.11 17.06 10.73
CA ASP A 19 21.76 18.13 9.98
C ASP A 19 20.98 18.44 8.72
N ILE A 20 20.57 19.69 8.56
CA ILE A 20 19.77 20.16 7.43
C ILE A 20 20.62 21.08 6.58
N PHE A 21 20.56 20.91 5.26
CA PHE A 21 21.35 21.69 4.31
C PHE A 21 20.41 22.48 3.38
N PRO A 22 19.90 23.65 3.80
CA PRO A 22 18.99 24.46 2.97
C PRO A 22 19.58 24.85 1.60
N SER A 23 20.91 24.98 1.52
CA SER A 23 21.67 25.27 0.30
C SER A 23 21.86 24.07 -0.63
N ALA A 24 21.41 22.87 -0.25
CA ALA A 24 21.47 21.65 -1.05
C ALA A 24 20.06 21.17 -1.42
N PRO A 25 19.39 21.84 -2.39
CA PRO A 25 18.05 21.47 -2.81
C PRO A 25 18.02 20.11 -3.54
N ILE A 26 16.92 19.40 -3.38
CA ILE A 26 16.57 18.17 -4.11
C ILE A 26 15.65 18.55 -5.27
N ALA A 27 14.40 18.94 -4.97
CA ALA A 27 13.40 19.39 -5.93
C ALA A 27 12.20 20.05 -5.22
N PRO A 28 11.39 20.85 -5.92
CA PRO A 28 10.08 21.28 -5.42
C PRO A 28 9.20 20.08 -5.06
N VAL A 29 8.56 20.13 -3.90
CA VAL A 29 7.57 19.12 -3.50
C VAL A 29 6.29 19.33 -4.31
N SER A 30 5.98 18.36 -5.17
CA SER A 30 4.75 18.41 -5.97
C SER A 30 3.52 18.46 -5.06
N PRO A 31 2.54 19.35 -5.32
CA PRO A 31 1.31 19.35 -4.55
C PRO A 31 0.54 18.03 -4.71
N TYR A 32 0.71 17.32 -5.83
CA TYR A 32 0.00 16.09 -6.15
C TYR A 32 0.43 14.87 -5.33
N ILE A 33 1.44 14.98 -4.46
CA ILE A 33 1.73 13.92 -3.46
C ILE A 33 0.67 13.84 -2.34
N PHE A 34 -0.25 14.80 -2.29
CA PHE A 34 -1.37 14.85 -1.35
C PHE A 34 -2.71 14.53 -2.04
N SER A 35 -2.67 13.75 -3.13
CA SER A 35 -3.87 13.37 -3.89
C SER A 35 -4.65 12.28 -3.17
N GLY A 36 -5.92 12.14 -3.52
CA GLY A 36 -6.81 11.12 -2.98
C GLY A 36 -7.12 10.01 -3.99
N PHE A 37 -7.83 9.00 -3.53
CA PHE A 37 -8.31 7.88 -4.33
C PHE A 37 -9.71 7.50 -3.85
N LEU A 38 -10.63 7.37 -4.81
CA LEU A 38 -12.01 6.94 -4.64
C LEU A 38 -12.28 5.73 -5.54
N GLU A 39 -12.62 4.60 -4.92
CA GLU A 39 -13.09 3.42 -5.62
C GLU A 39 -14.57 3.17 -5.32
N HIS A 40 -15.25 2.52 -6.25
CA HIS A 40 -16.53 1.86 -5.99
C HIS A 40 -16.32 0.63 -5.10
N LEU A 41 -15.93 0.88 -3.85
CA LEU A 41 -15.63 -0.07 -2.80
C LEU A 41 -16.36 0.33 -1.52
N GLY A 42 -16.99 -0.65 -0.87
CA GLY A 42 -17.52 -0.46 0.48
C GLY A 42 -18.44 0.76 0.56
N ARG A 43 -18.14 1.67 1.48
CA ARG A 43 -18.84 2.96 1.64
C ARG A 43 -18.02 4.16 1.17
N CYS A 44 -17.06 4.00 0.26
CA CYS A 44 -16.26 5.12 -0.25
C CYS A 44 -17.13 6.12 -1.03
N ILE A 45 -17.92 5.61 -1.98
CA ILE A 45 -18.88 6.41 -2.75
C ILE A 45 -20.19 6.56 -1.99
N TYR A 46 -20.97 5.48 -1.93
CA TYR A 46 -22.29 5.43 -1.31
C TYR A 46 -22.19 5.43 0.23
N GLY A 47 -22.78 6.42 0.89
CA GLY A 47 -22.61 6.64 2.33
C GLY A 47 -21.28 7.28 2.74
N GLY A 48 -20.36 7.51 1.80
CA GLY A 48 -19.09 8.22 1.99
C GLY A 48 -19.16 9.64 1.46
N ILE A 49 -18.75 9.85 0.20
CA ILE A 49 -18.89 11.16 -0.47
C ILE A 49 -20.34 11.50 -0.83
N LEU A 50 -21.18 10.47 -0.97
CA LEU A 50 -22.64 10.58 -1.11
C LEU A 50 -23.34 10.37 0.23
N PRO A 51 -24.58 10.87 0.40
CA PRO A 51 -25.39 10.60 1.58
C PRO A 51 -25.49 9.10 1.88
N SER A 52 -25.59 8.80 3.17
CA SER A 52 -26.07 7.52 3.65
C SER A 52 -27.59 7.46 3.46
N GLU A 53 -28.05 6.42 2.81
CA GLU A 53 -29.45 6.06 2.58
C GLU A 53 -29.69 4.65 3.16
N ARG A 54 -30.96 4.26 3.35
CA ARG A 54 -31.30 2.95 3.93
C ARG A 54 -30.68 1.76 3.19
N THR A 55 -30.40 1.92 1.90
CA THR A 55 -29.79 0.90 1.04
C THR A 55 -28.26 0.90 1.07
N THR A 56 -27.62 1.87 1.71
CA THR A 56 -26.16 2.11 1.63
C THR A 56 -25.45 2.18 2.98
N PHE A 57 -26.18 2.13 4.11
CA PHE A 57 -25.62 2.22 5.46
C PHE A 57 -26.36 1.37 6.51
N PRO A 58 -25.69 0.77 7.53
CA PRO A 58 -24.24 0.65 7.76
C PRO A 58 -23.56 -0.45 6.93
N TYR A 59 -24.06 -0.68 5.72
CA TYR A 59 -24.15 -2.01 5.16
C TYR A 59 -23.95 -1.91 3.66
N THR A 60 -22.88 -2.52 3.16
CA THR A 60 -22.47 -2.49 1.75
C THR A 60 -23.51 -3.20 0.88
N PRO A 61 -23.46 -3.08 -0.46
CA PRO A 61 -24.34 -3.85 -1.35
C PRO A 61 -24.33 -5.37 -1.10
N ARG A 62 -23.26 -5.92 -0.48
CA ARG A 62 -23.21 -7.35 -0.07
C ARG A 62 -24.03 -7.70 1.16
N ARG A 63 -24.38 -6.73 1.98
CA ARG A 63 -25.06 -6.96 3.26
C ARG A 63 -25.87 -5.73 3.60
N PRO A 64 -27.02 -5.47 2.94
CA PRO A 64 -27.81 -4.25 3.09
C PRO A 64 -28.41 -4.10 4.49
N CYS A 65 -28.87 -2.89 4.81
CA CYS A 65 -29.50 -2.61 6.09
C CYS A 65 -30.76 -3.44 6.30
N PRO A 66 -30.86 -4.21 7.41
CA PRO A 66 -32.08 -4.90 7.74
C PRO A 66 -33.25 -3.90 7.85
N PRO A 67 -34.43 -4.25 7.33
CA PRO A 67 -35.57 -3.33 7.26
C PRO A 67 -36.06 -2.86 8.64
N ASP A 68 -35.75 -3.61 9.70
CA ASP A 68 -36.13 -3.43 11.10
C ASP A 68 -35.16 -2.56 11.91
N VAL A 69 -34.09 -2.03 11.30
CA VAL A 69 -33.17 -1.09 11.97
C VAL A 69 -33.68 0.35 11.85
N ASP A 70 -33.66 1.08 12.97
CA ASP A 70 -33.87 2.53 13.02
C ASP A 70 -32.74 3.24 12.27
N PHE A 71 -32.94 3.44 10.98
CA PHE A 71 -32.00 4.11 10.09
C PHE A 71 -32.24 5.63 10.07
N VAL A 72 -31.15 6.39 10.13
CA VAL A 72 -31.15 7.85 10.01
C VAL A 72 -30.54 8.21 8.67
N ASP A 73 -31.32 8.84 7.79
CA ASP A 73 -30.80 9.40 6.54
C ASP A 73 -29.83 10.56 6.82
N THR A 74 -28.93 10.81 5.88
CA THR A 74 -28.09 12.01 5.95
C THR A 74 -28.96 13.27 5.89
N PRO A 75 -28.91 14.18 6.89
CA PRO A 75 -29.72 15.39 6.87
C PRO A 75 -29.40 16.27 5.66
N GLN A 76 -30.43 16.87 5.05
CA GLN A 76 -30.26 17.76 3.90
C GLN A 76 -29.33 18.95 4.20
N THR A 77 -29.25 19.38 5.47
CA THR A 77 -28.33 20.44 5.93
C THR A 77 -26.85 20.06 5.83
N LEU A 78 -26.53 18.77 5.67
CA LEU A 78 -25.18 18.25 5.49
C LEU A 78 -24.84 18.00 4.01
N LEU A 79 -25.74 18.37 3.09
CA LEU A 79 -25.58 18.14 1.65
C LEU A 79 -25.38 19.45 0.89
N THR A 80 -24.57 19.41 -0.16
CA THR A 80 -24.51 20.49 -1.16
C THR A 80 -25.79 20.49 -1.99
N PRO A 81 -26.08 21.57 -2.76
CA PRO A 81 -27.21 21.59 -3.69
C PRO A 81 -27.20 20.43 -4.70
N GLU A 82 -26.02 19.93 -5.06
CA GLU A 82 -25.82 18.78 -5.95
C GLU A 82 -26.04 17.42 -5.26
N GLY A 83 -26.26 17.42 -3.94
CA GLY A 83 -26.52 16.21 -3.14
C GLY A 83 -25.26 15.51 -2.62
N PHE A 84 -24.10 16.17 -2.61
CA PHE A 84 -22.85 15.61 -2.07
C PHE A 84 -22.67 15.95 -0.60
N ARG A 85 -21.95 15.11 0.16
CA ARG A 85 -21.64 15.36 1.58
C ARG A 85 -20.75 16.61 1.74
N ALA A 86 -21.34 17.70 2.24
CA ALA A 86 -20.68 19.00 2.37
C ALA A 86 -19.56 18.99 3.43
N ASP A 87 -19.72 18.21 4.49
CA ASP A 87 -18.72 18.02 5.54
C ASP A 87 -17.50 17.23 5.06
N VAL A 88 -17.70 16.18 4.24
CA VAL A 88 -16.59 15.46 3.60
C VAL A 88 -15.82 16.38 2.65
N LEU A 89 -16.54 17.18 1.86
CA LEU A 89 -15.93 18.18 0.97
C LEU A 89 -15.13 19.23 1.73
N ALA A 90 -15.63 19.72 2.88
CA ALA A 90 -14.91 20.67 3.71
C ALA A 90 -13.54 20.10 4.13
N VAL A 91 -13.49 18.83 4.52
CA VAL A 91 -12.22 18.20 4.90
C VAL A 91 -11.28 18.01 3.70
N LEU A 92 -11.76 17.42 2.60
CA LEU A 92 -10.90 17.11 1.46
C LEU A 92 -10.43 18.38 0.73
N ARG A 93 -11.32 19.35 0.51
CA ARG A 93 -11.01 20.60 -0.22
C ARG A 93 -10.31 21.63 0.66
N ASP A 94 -10.84 21.91 1.85
CA ASP A 94 -10.43 23.09 2.61
C ASP A 94 -9.31 22.76 3.59
N GLU A 95 -9.39 21.61 4.27
CA GLU A 95 -8.42 21.20 5.28
C GLU A 95 -7.19 20.51 4.66
N LEU A 96 -7.40 19.40 3.93
CA LEU A 96 -6.31 18.63 3.32
C LEU A 96 -5.85 19.20 1.97
N ARG A 97 -6.68 20.04 1.34
CA ARG A 97 -6.43 20.65 0.03
C ARG A 97 -6.03 19.62 -1.02
N VAL A 98 -6.76 18.51 -1.08
CA VAL A 98 -6.52 17.41 -2.02
C VAL A 98 -6.57 17.98 -3.44
N PRO A 99 -5.48 17.92 -4.23
CA PRO A 99 -5.42 18.57 -5.54
C PRO A 99 -6.01 17.72 -6.66
N LEU A 100 -6.00 16.40 -6.50
CA LEU A 100 -6.42 15.42 -7.50
C LEU A 100 -7.01 14.19 -6.81
N VAL A 101 -7.94 13.51 -7.49
CA VAL A 101 -8.49 12.23 -7.01
C VAL A 101 -8.53 11.19 -8.12
N ARG A 102 -8.00 10.00 -7.84
CA ARG A 102 -8.08 8.80 -8.69
C ARG A 102 -9.47 8.16 -8.59
N TRP A 103 -10.05 7.72 -9.71
CA TRP A 103 -11.37 7.07 -9.84
C TRP A 103 -11.44 6.30 -11.18
N PRO A 104 -12.36 5.34 -11.45
CA PRO A 104 -13.36 4.70 -10.58
C PRO A 104 -12.83 3.59 -9.71
N GLY A 105 -11.53 3.31 -9.80
CA GLY A 105 -10.99 2.30 -8.94
C GLY A 105 -9.51 2.07 -9.05
N GLY A 106 -9.14 1.19 -8.14
CA GLY A 106 -8.26 0.08 -8.38
C GLY A 106 -9.10 -1.06 -8.96
N ASN A 107 -9.22 -2.17 -8.24
CA ASN A 107 -9.72 -3.43 -8.79
C ASN A 107 -11.09 -3.37 -9.50
N PHE A 108 -12.01 -2.51 -9.04
CA PHE A 108 -13.34 -2.31 -9.63
C PHE A 108 -13.31 -2.04 -11.14
N VAL A 109 -12.38 -1.19 -11.59
CA VAL A 109 -12.36 -0.67 -12.96
C VAL A 109 -12.19 -1.77 -14.00
N SER A 110 -11.51 -2.86 -13.65
CA SER A 110 -11.16 -3.95 -14.57
C SER A 110 -12.36 -4.77 -15.06
N SER A 111 -13.55 -4.54 -14.50
CA SER A 111 -14.82 -5.07 -15.03
C SER A 111 -15.89 -4.01 -15.28
N TYR A 112 -15.55 -2.72 -15.09
CA TYR A 112 -16.47 -1.60 -15.19
C TYR A 112 -16.77 -1.22 -16.65
N ASN A 113 -18.05 -1.07 -16.99
CA ASN A 113 -18.49 -0.48 -18.25
C ASN A 113 -18.99 0.94 -18.00
N TRP A 114 -18.16 1.93 -18.33
CA TRP A 114 -18.45 3.35 -18.04
C TRP A 114 -19.77 3.87 -18.61
N LYS A 115 -20.26 3.26 -19.71
CA LYS A 115 -21.55 3.60 -20.33
C LYS A 115 -22.74 3.25 -19.44
N ASP A 116 -22.59 2.30 -18.51
CA ASP A 116 -23.65 1.98 -17.55
C ASP A 116 -23.82 3.08 -16.49
N GLY A 117 -22.84 3.99 -16.33
CA GLY A 117 -22.83 5.09 -15.37
C GLY A 117 -23.07 6.50 -15.96
N ILE A 118 -23.61 6.62 -17.17
CA ILE A 118 -23.95 7.92 -17.78
C ILE A 118 -25.43 7.99 -18.14
N GLY A 119 -25.93 9.21 -18.40
CA GLY A 119 -27.32 9.42 -18.81
C GLY A 119 -28.33 9.30 -17.66
N PRO A 120 -29.64 9.22 -17.97
CA PRO A 120 -30.71 9.24 -16.96
C PRO A 120 -30.56 8.11 -15.94
N ARG A 121 -30.59 8.44 -14.65
CA ARG A 121 -30.29 7.51 -13.54
C ARG A 121 -31.22 6.30 -13.53
N GLU A 122 -32.47 6.50 -13.95
CA GLU A 122 -33.56 5.52 -13.98
C GLU A 122 -33.36 4.45 -15.06
N GLN A 123 -32.49 4.73 -16.03
CA GLN A 123 -32.15 3.82 -17.14
C GLN A 123 -30.81 3.11 -16.91
N ARG A 124 -30.07 3.46 -15.83
CA ARG A 124 -28.77 2.88 -15.54
C ARG A 124 -28.91 1.45 -15.02
N LYS A 125 -27.98 0.60 -15.46
CA LYS A 125 -28.02 -0.83 -15.17
C LYS A 125 -27.31 -1.11 -13.86
N ARG A 126 -27.97 -1.87 -13.00
CA ARG A 126 -27.30 -2.53 -11.87
C ARG A 126 -26.40 -3.65 -12.39
N ARG A 127 -25.21 -3.81 -11.81
CA ARG A 127 -24.22 -4.82 -12.22
C ARG A 127 -23.69 -5.58 -11.02
N PRO A 128 -23.37 -6.88 -11.15
CA PRO A 128 -22.55 -7.53 -10.15
C PRO A 128 -21.18 -6.85 -10.13
N GLU A 129 -20.72 -6.46 -8.95
CA GLU A 129 -19.34 -6.05 -8.77
C GLU A 129 -18.50 -7.34 -8.64
N LEU A 130 -17.35 -7.46 -9.31
CA LEU A 130 -16.62 -8.72 -9.37
C LEU A 130 -15.38 -8.76 -8.47
N ALA A 131 -14.74 -7.62 -8.22
CA ALA A 131 -13.50 -7.56 -7.46
C ALA A 131 -13.73 -7.72 -5.96
N TRP A 132 -14.72 -7.00 -5.46
CA TRP A 132 -15.06 -6.79 -4.07
C TRP A 132 -16.43 -7.34 -3.73
N GLY A 133 -17.23 -7.61 -4.77
CA GLY A 133 -18.59 -8.08 -4.92
C GLY A 133 -19.72 -7.37 -4.21
N GLY A 134 -20.91 -7.93 -4.38
CA GLY A 134 -22.15 -7.21 -4.17
C GLY A 134 -22.67 -6.71 -5.52
N GLU A 135 -23.39 -5.59 -5.49
CA GLU A 135 -24.02 -4.98 -6.65
C GLU A 135 -23.59 -3.51 -6.77
N GLU A 136 -23.18 -3.09 -7.97
CA GLU A 136 -22.98 -1.70 -8.32
C GLU A 136 -24.25 -1.14 -8.97
N SER A 137 -24.77 -0.06 -8.41
CA SER A 137 -26.01 0.58 -8.88
C SER A 137 -25.82 1.49 -10.09
N ASN A 138 -24.60 1.98 -10.32
CA ASN A 138 -24.20 2.97 -11.30
C ASN A 138 -24.90 4.34 -11.14
N LEU A 139 -25.49 4.62 -9.96
CA LEU A 139 -26.08 5.92 -9.65
C LEU A 139 -25.02 7.04 -9.57
N PHE A 140 -23.78 6.67 -9.27
CA PHE A 140 -22.61 7.52 -9.40
C PHE A 140 -21.75 7.01 -10.57
N GLY A 141 -21.59 7.80 -11.61
CA GLY A 141 -20.69 7.47 -12.71
C GLY A 141 -19.92 8.70 -13.20
N THR A 142 -19.54 8.71 -14.48
CA THR A 142 -18.63 9.75 -15.02
C THR A 142 -19.15 11.16 -14.77
N ASP A 143 -20.42 11.43 -15.07
CA ASP A 143 -20.99 12.78 -14.98
C ASP A 143 -21.07 13.26 -13.52
N GLU A 144 -21.48 12.37 -12.59
CA GLU A 144 -21.51 12.68 -11.16
C GLU A 144 -20.11 12.85 -10.57
N PHE A 145 -19.15 12.03 -10.97
CA PHE A 145 -17.76 12.15 -10.54
C PHE A 145 -17.18 13.50 -10.95
N ILE A 146 -17.37 13.91 -12.21
CA ILE A 146 -16.90 15.22 -12.68
C ILE A 146 -17.64 16.37 -11.99
N ALA A 147 -18.95 16.24 -11.75
CA ALA A 147 -19.69 17.23 -10.97
C ALA A 147 -19.14 17.35 -9.53
N TRP A 148 -18.86 16.21 -8.89
CA TRP A 148 -18.26 16.14 -7.56
C TRP A 148 -16.88 16.82 -7.54
N CYS A 149 -16.00 16.48 -8.49
CA CYS A 149 -14.68 17.11 -8.65
C CYS A 149 -14.78 18.63 -8.83
N ARG A 150 -15.75 19.13 -9.60
CA ARG A 150 -15.99 20.58 -9.79
C ARG A 150 -16.40 21.28 -8.50
N VAL A 151 -17.32 20.69 -7.72
CA VAL A 151 -17.75 21.23 -6.41
C VAL A 151 -16.60 21.16 -5.38
N ALA A 152 -15.85 20.07 -5.40
CA ALA A 152 -14.69 19.84 -4.56
C ALA A 152 -13.49 20.72 -4.97
N LYS A 153 -13.46 21.24 -6.21
CA LYS A 153 -12.31 21.91 -6.82
C LYS A 153 -11.06 21.03 -6.84
N ILE A 154 -11.26 19.77 -7.22
CA ILE A 154 -10.24 18.72 -7.26
C ILE A 154 -10.13 18.22 -8.71
N GLU A 155 -8.91 18.07 -9.22
CA GLU A 155 -8.68 17.55 -10.57
C GLU A 155 -9.04 16.05 -10.68
N PRO A 156 -9.73 15.61 -11.75
CA PRO A 156 -10.04 14.20 -11.95
C PRO A 156 -8.86 13.42 -12.55
N TYR A 157 -8.59 12.23 -11.99
CA TYR A 157 -7.74 11.20 -12.57
C TYR A 157 -8.57 9.94 -12.82
N ILE A 158 -8.79 9.60 -14.09
CA ILE A 158 -9.61 8.45 -14.50
C ILE A 158 -8.75 7.25 -14.88
N VAL A 159 -9.05 6.07 -14.34
CA VAL A 159 -8.42 4.80 -14.73
C VAL A 159 -9.29 4.09 -15.77
N LEU A 160 -8.67 3.54 -16.81
CA LEU A 160 -9.36 2.81 -17.89
C LEU A 160 -9.51 1.33 -17.56
N ASN A 161 -10.62 0.73 -17.98
CA ASN A 161 -10.83 -0.71 -17.90
C ASN A 161 -9.94 -1.43 -18.93
N MET A 162 -8.80 -2.00 -18.48
CA MET A 162 -7.93 -2.84 -19.30
C MET A 162 -8.10 -4.34 -19.05
N GLY A 163 -9.02 -4.73 -18.17
CA GLY A 163 -9.42 -6.12 -17.92
C GLY A 163 -10.40 -6.60 -18.99
N THR A 164 -11.70 -6.37 -18.78
CA THR A 164 -12.75 -6.73 -19.75
C THR A 164 -12.99 -5.69 -20.83
N GLY A 165 -12.47 -4.47 -20.67
CA GLY A 165 -12.67 -3.36 -21.60
C GLY A 165 -11.89 -3.48 -22.92
N THR A 166 -12.41 -2.80 -23.93
CA THR A 166 -11.80 -2.73 -25.27
C THR A 166 -11.13 -1.39 -25.54
N LEU A 167 -10.25 -1.33 -26.54
CA LEU A 167 -9.67 -0.05 -26.98
C LEU A 167 -10.75 0.91 -27.45
N GLU A 168 -11.73 0.41 -28.20
CA GLU A 168 -12.86 1.20 -28.68
C GLU A 168 -13.62 1.84 -27.52
N ASP A 169 -13.94 1.07 -26.48
CA ASP A 169 -14.60 1.60 -25.28
C ASP A 169 -13.79 2.70 -24.59
N ALA A 170 -12.47 2.56 -24.53
CA ALA A 170 -11.59 3.57 -23.96
C ALA A 170 -11.60 4.85 -24.80
N LEU A 171 -11.43 4.75 -26.13
CA LEU A 171 -11.46 5.92 -27.03
C LEU A 171 -12.80 6.67 -26.95
N HIS A 172 -13.91 5.93 -26.89
CA HIS A 172 -15.23 6.51 -26.69
C HIS A 172 -15.35 7.26 -25.35
N TRP A 173 -14.71 6.77 -24.29
CA TRP A 173 -14.71 7.46 -23.00
C TRP A 173 -13.89 8.74 -23.03
N ILE A 174 -12.71 8.71 -23.66
CA ILE A 174 -11.89 9.91 -23.89
C ILE A 174 -12.69 10.94 -24.70
N GLU A 175 -13.32 10.54 -25.80
CA GLU A 175 -14.15 11.42 -26.62
C GLU A 175 -15.35 11.98 -25.82
N TYR A 176 -16.03 11.13 -25.05
CA TYR A 176 -17.14 11.57 -24.19
C TYR A 176 -16.67 12.66 -23.23
N CYS A 177 -15.54 12.45 -22.55
CA CYS A 177 -15.01 13.40 -21.58
C CYS A 177 -14.43 14.67 -22.23
N ASN A 178 -13.65 14.55 -23.30
CA ASN A 178 -12.78 15.63 -23.77
C ASN A 178 -13.15 16.14 -25.17
N GLY A 179 -13.96 15.42 -25.93
CA GLY A 179 -14.34 15.78 -27.29
C GLY A 179 -15.10 17.11 -27.36
N THR A 180 -14.66 17.98 -28.27
CA THR A 180 -15.25 19.30 -28.54
C THR A 180 -15.96 19.36 -29.90
N GLY A 181 -15.70 18.41 -30.80
CA GLY A 181 -16.33 18.37 -32.12
C GLY A 181 -17.82 18.00 -32.11
N ASP A 182 -18.41 18.02 -33.30
CA ASP A 182 -19.76 17.48 -33.58
C ASP A 182 -19.67 15.97 -33.82
N THR A 183 -19.39 15.21 -32.77
CA THR A 183 -19.20 13.77 -32.81
C THR A 183 -20.11 13.08 -31.80
N TYR A 184 -20.35 11.78 -31.99
CA TYR A 184 -21.40 11.06 -31.26
C TYR A 184 -21.23 11.15 -29.74
N TYR A 185 -20.05 10.85 -29.19
CA TYR A 185 -19.87 10.80 -27.74
C TYR A 185 -19.74 12.19 -27.12
N ALA A 186 -19.16 13.16 -27.84
CA ALA A 186 -19.18 14.56 -27.41
C ALA A 186 -20.63 15.09 -27.31
N ASN A 187 -21.46 14.82 -28.32
CA ASN A 187 -22.87 15.18 -28.31
C ASN A 187 -23.69 14.41 -27.28
N LEU A 188 -23.33 13.15 -27.01
CA LEU A 188 -23.95 12.37 -25.95
C LEU A 188 -23.68 13.00 -24.57
N ARG A 189 -22.43 13.43 -24.29
CA ARG A 189 -22.09 14.21 -23.09
C ARG A 189 -22.93 15.47 -23.00
N ARG A 190 -23.00 16.27 -24.06
CA ARG A 190 -23.82 17.50 -24.09
C ARG A 190 -25.29 17.22 -23.77
N LYS A 191 -25.85 16.16 -24.37
CA LYS A 191 -27.22 15.72 -24.13
C LYS A 191 -27.46 15.32 -22.67
N HIS A 192 -26.52 14.60 -22.06
CA HIS A 192 -26.68 14.09 -20.69
C HIS A 192 -26.42 15.15 -19.61
N THR A 193 -25.45 16.03 -19.85
CA THR A 193 -25.03 17.04 -18.87
C THR A 193 -25.72 18.40 -19.06
N GLY A 194 -26.29 18.65 -20.24
CA GLY A 194 -26.82 19.96 -20.63
C GLY A 194 -25.74 21.02 -20.85
N ARG A 195 -24.45 20.63 -20.91
CA ARG A 195 -23.30 21.55 -21.02
C ARG A 195 -22.56 21.34 -22.33
N ASP A 196 -22.16 22.44 -22.97
CA ASP A 196 -21.35 22.38 -24.19
C ASP A 196 -19.89 22.03 -23.87
N GLU A 197 -19.36 22.56 -22.77
CA GLU A 197 -17.96 22.42 -22.40
C GLU A 197 -17.59 20.95 -22.13
N PRO A 198 -16.39 20.50 -22.54
CA PRO A 198 -15.88 19.19 -22.17
C PRO A 198 -15.68 19.07 -20.65
N HIS A 199 -15.59 17.83 -20.17
CA HIS A 199 -15.11 17.54 -18.82
C HIS A 199 -13.63 17.87 -18.66
N ALA A 200 -12.84 17.79 -19.76
CA ALA A 200 -11.43 18.16 -19.81
C ALA A 200 -10.55 17.40 -18.80
N VAL A 201 -10.74 16.08 -18.75
CA VAL A 201 -9.97 15.17 -17.88
C VAL A 201 -8.55 15.03 -18.42
N LYS A 202 -7.55 15.40 -17.62
CA LYS A 202 -6.15 15.39 -18.04
C LYS A 202 -5.45 14.07 -17.76
N TYR A 203 -5.69 13.46 -16.60
CA TYR A 203 -4.93 12.31 -16.12
C TYR A 203 -5.68 11.01 -16.39
N TRP A 204 -5.01 10.08 -17.07
CA TRP A 204 -5.58 8.79 -17.47
C TRP A 204 -4.66 7.61 -17.17
N GLY A 205 -5.20 6.63 -16.44
CA GLY A 205 -4.50 5.43 -16.01
C GLY A 205 -4.75 4.29 -16.98
N LEU A 206 -3.69 3.66 -17.47
CA LEU A 206 -3.77 2.53 -18.39
C LEU A 206 -3.97 1.23 -17.61
N GLY A 207 -5.18 1.03 -17.08
CA GLY A 207 -5.52 -0.15 -16.27
C GLY A 207 -5.16 -0.02 -14.80
N ASN A 208 -5.56 -1.02 -14.02
CA ASN A 208 -5.23 -1.16 -12.61
C ASN A 208 -4.66 -2.55 -12.33
N GLU A 209 -3.54 -2.62 -11.62
CA GLU A 209 -2.91 -3.84 -11.08
C GLU A 209 -3.06 -5.11 -11.91
N VAL A 210 -3.06 -5.01 -13.25
CA VAL A 210 -3.44 -6.12 -14.13
C VAL A 210 -2.47 -7.31 -14.06
N TRP A 211 -1.38 -7.15 -13.31
CA TRP A 211 -0.44 -8.20 -12.93
C TRP A 211 -0.96 -9.15 -11.85
N GLY A 212 -1.83 -8.69 -10.93
CA GLY A 212 -2.26 -9.42 -9.75
C GLY A 212 -3.22 -10.57 -10.05
N GLU A 213 -3.03 -11.73 -9.39
CA GLU A 213 -3.86 -12.93 -9.60
C GLU A 213 -5.34 -12.73 -9.23
N TRP A 214 -5.64 -11.72 -8.38
CA TRP A 214 -7.00 -11.34 -8.00
C TRP A 214 -7.71 -10.47 -9.04
N GLN A 215 -6.99 -9.93 -10.03
CA GLN A 215 -7.57 -8.98 -10.98
C GLN A 215 -8.36 -9.66 -12.10
N VAL A 216 -9.54 -9.11 -12.39
CA VAL A 216 -10.32 -9.50 -13.56
C VAL A 216 -9.54 -9.12 -14.83
N GLY A 217 -9.27 -10.09 -15.70
CA GLY A 217 -8.47 -9.85 -16.90
C GLY A 217 -6.97 -9.70 -16.63
N GLN A 218 -6.47 -10.43 -15.63
CA GLN A 218 -5.04 -10.57 -15.33
C GLN A 218 -4.22 -10.85 -16.60
N GLN A 219 -3.06 -10.22 -16.69
CA GLN A 219 -2.17 -10.24 -17.84
C GLN A 219 -0.72 -10.49 -17.42
N THR A 220 0.09 -11.02 -18.35
CA THR A 220 1.54 -10.99 -18.22
C THR A 220 2.08 -9.60 -18.55
N ALA A 221 3.28 -9.26 -18.06
CA ALA A 221 3.89 -7.95 -18.28
C ALA A 221 4.01 -7.60 -19.77
N SER A 222 4.46 -8.55 -20.59
CA SER A 222 4.60 -8.34 -22.05
C SER A 222 3.25 -8.16 -22.76
N ALA A 223 2.22 -8.92 -22.36
CA ALA A 223 0.89 -8.79 -22.94
C ALA A 223 0.28 -7.42 -22.62
N TYR A 224 0.36 -7.01 -21.35
CA TYR A 224 -0.07 -5.69 -20.92
C TYR A 224 0.71 -4.58 -21.65
N ALA A 225 2.04 -4.65 -21.65
CA ALA A 225 2.89 -3.63 -22.26
C ALA A 225 2.59 -3.43 -23.77
N ALA A 226 2.42 -4.52 -24.52
CA ALA A 226 2.05 -4.46 -25.93
C ALA A 226 0.65 -3.82 -26.12
N LYS A 227 -0.34 -4.20 -25.30
CA LYS A 227 -1.70 -3.64 -25.33
C LYS A 227 -1.69 -2.15 -24.97
N ALA A 228 -1.06 -1.79 -23.86
CA ALA A 228 -0.96 -0.42 -23.35
C ALA A 228 -0.25 0.51 -24.34
N ARG A 229 0.76 0.03 -25.06
CA ARG A 229 1.44 0.81 -26.11
C ARG A 229 0.50 1.22 -27.24
N GLN A 230 -0.33 0.28 -27.70
CA GLN A 230 -1.33 0.54 -28.74
C GLN A 230 -2.41 1.50 -28.25
N TRP A 231 -2.90 1.30 -27.02
CA TRP A 231 -3.90 2.15 -26.40
C TRP A 231 -3.39 3.58 -26.23
N ALA A 232 -2.19 3.76 -25.67
CA ALA A 232 -1.58 5.07 -25.47
C ALA A 232 -1.36 5.84 -26.78
N HIS A 233 -1.08 5.14 -27.88
CA HIS A 233 -0.99 5.77 -29.20
C HIS A 233 -2.35 6.26 -29.67
N ALA A 234 -3.37 5.39 -29.67
CA ALA A 234 -4.70 5.73 -30.16
C ALA A 234 -5.40 6.79 -29.30
N ILE A 235 -5.25 6.73 -27.97
CA ILE A 235 -5.78 7.73 -27.04
C ILE A 235 -5.23 9.12 -27.40
N ARG A 236 -3.91 9.24 -27.66
CA ARG A 236 -3.31 10.53 -28.05
C ARG A 236 -3.70 11.01 -29.45
N LEU A 237 -4.28 10.16 -30.30
CA LEU A 237 -4.88 10.61 -31.56
C LEU A 237 -6.26 11.25 -31.33
N VAL A 238 -6.97 10.87 -30.27
CA VAL A 238 -8.23 11.49 -29.85
C VAL A 238 -7.96 12.77 -29.08
N ASP A 239 -7.04 12.73 -28.12
CA ASP A 239 -6.64 13.88 -27.32
C ASP A 239 -5.12 13.86 -27.07
N PRO A 240 -4.35 14.72 -27.75
CA PRO A 240 -2.90 14.74 -27.64
C PRO A 240 -2.38 15.29 -26.30
N ASP A 241 -3.22 15.99 -25.52
CA ASP A 241 -2.82 16.72 -24.31
C ASP A 241 -3.01 15.91 -23.02
N VAL A 242 -3.49 14.66 -23.11
CA VAL A 242 -3.63 13.78 -21.96
C VAL A 242 -2.28 13.40 -21.34
N ILE A 243 -2.29 13.27 -20.02
CA ILE A 243 -1.21 12.73 -19.23
C ILE A 243 -1.52 11.25 -18.96
N LEU A 244 -0.68 10.36 -19.50
CA LEU A 244 -0.88 8.91 -19.36
C LEU A 244 -0.01 8.31 -18.26
N ILE A 245 -0.65 7.53 -17.38
CA ILE A 245 -0.01 6.78 -16.31
C ILE A 245 -0.01 5.30 -16.70
N GLY A 246 1.17 4.71 -16.87
CA GLY A 246 1.33 3.27 -17.09
C GLY A 246 1.16 2.49 -15.79
N CYS A 247 0.55 1.30 -15.85
CA CYS A 247 0.35 0.42 -14.70
C CYS A 247 1.64 -0.31 -14.36
N GLY A 248 2.33 0.11 -13.30
CA GLY A 248 3.41 -0.65 -12.68
C GLY A 248 2.93 -1.55 -11.56
N GLU A 249 3.89 -2.05 -10.80
CA GLU A 249 3.67 -2.93 -9.66
C GLU A 249 4.23 -2.28 -8.39
N THR A 250 5.47 -2.55 -8.01
CA THR A 250 6.05 -2.08 -6.73
C THR A 250 7.31 -1.25 -6.93
N GLY A 251 7.72 -1.01 -8.17
CA GLY A 251 8.95 -0.32 -8.54
C GLY A 251 10.21 -1.18 -8.52
N VAL A 252 10.13 -2.38 -7.92
CA VAL A 252 11.25 -3.34 -7.83
C VAL A 252 10.98 -4.65 -8.59
N ASN A 253 9.75 -4.87 -9.06
CA ASN A 253 9.38 -6.12 -9.72
C ASN A 253 9.91 -6.13 -11.18
N GLN A 254 10.14 -7.33 -11.71
CA GLN A 254 10.41 -7.52 -13.14
C GLN A 254 9.30 -6.92 -14.02
N TRP A 255 8.04 -6.92 -13.56
CA TRP A 255 6.92 -6.25 -14.23
C TRP A 255 7.26 -4.81 -14.61
N ASP A 256 7.75 -4.03 -13.64
CA ASP A 256 8.09 -2.62 -13.82
C ASP A 256 9.12 -2.42 -14.94
N GLY A 257 10.16 -3.27 -14.96
CA GLY A 257 11.19 -3.23 -15.99
C GLY A 257 10.64 -3.50 -17.39
N VAL A 258 9.82 -4.54 -17.55
CA VAL A 258 9.23 -4.93 -18.86
C VAL A 258 8.29 -3.84 -19.37
N VAL A 259 7.44 -3.29 -18.50
CA VAL A 259 6.49 -2.25 -18.87
C VAL A 259 7.21 -0.96 -19.27
N LEU A 260 8.19 -0.52 -18.48
CA LEU A 260 8.95 0.70 -18.78
C LEU A 260 9.75 0.59 -20.08
N ASP A 261 10.39 -0.56 -20.33
CA ASP A 261 11.17 -0.80 -21.55
C ASP A 261 10.31 -0.66 -22.83
N GLU A 262 9.02 -0.98 -22.75
CA GLU A 262 8.09 -0.87 -23.88
C GLU A 262 7.37 0.49 -23.95
N LEU A 263 7.08 1.12 -22.80
CA LEU A 263 6.17 2.27 -22.70
C LEU A 263 6.83 3.62 -22.48
N ALA A 264 8.15 3.71 -22.25
CA ALA A 264 8.79 4.97 -21.84
C ALA A 264 8.56 6.18 -22.79
N ASP A 265 8.38 5.97 -24.10
CA ASP A 265 7.99 7.04 -25.05
C ASP A 265 6.48 7.34 -25.07
N LYS A 266 5.65 6.46 -24.51
CA LYS A 266 4.19 6.52 -24.55
C LYS A 266 3.55 6.94 -23.24
N VAL A 267 4.21 6.86 -22.10
CA VAL A 267 3.63 7.29 -20.81
C VAL A 267 4.37 8.48 -20.24
N ASP A 268 3.69 9.26 -19.42
CA ASP A 268 4.23 10.45 -18.75
C ASP A 268 4.59 10.13 -17.30
N MET A 269 3.89 9.15 -16.72
CA MET A 269 4.18 8.60 -15.40
C MET A 269 4.09 7.07 -15.40
N HIS A 270 4.77 6.45 -14.44
CA HIS A 270 4.69 5.01 -14.15
C HIS A 270 4.14 4.83 -12.75
N SER A 271 3.08 4.03 -12.60
CA SER A 271 2.46 3.81 -11.29
C SER A 271 3.25 2.81 -10.46
N ILE A 272 3.26 2.96 -9.13
CA ILE A 272 3.71 1.93 -8.20
C ILE A 272 2.81 1.93 -6.96
N HIS A 273 2.57 0.75 -6.43
CA HIS A 273 1.65 0.50 -5.32
C HIS A 273 2.36 -0.25 -4.20
N LEU A 274 2.10 0.14 -2.95
CA LEU A 274 2.60 -0.58 -1.78
C LEU A 274 1.82 -0.16 -0.52
N TYR A 275 1.46 -1.16 0.29
CA TYR A 275 0.82 -0.96 1.59
C TYR A 275 1.69 -1.53 2.71
N THR A 276 1.78 -0.80 3.82
CA THR A 276 2.43 -1.30 5.05
C THR A 276 1.42 -2.00 5.95
N GLY A 277 1.87 -3.02 6.68
CA GLY A 277 0.99 -3.91 7.45
C GLY A 277 0.34 -5.02 6.62
N PHE A 278 0.52 -5.00 5.30
CA PHE A 278 -0.07 -5.98 4.39
C PHE A 278 0.85 -7.19 4.15
N GLY A 279 0.35 -8.41 4.35
CA GLY A 279 1.03 -9.65 3.93
C GLY A 279 1.37 -10.67 5.04
N PRO A 280 2.08 -11.77 4.70
CA PRO A 280 2.22 -12.93 5.59
C PRO A 280 2.90 -12.62 6.94
N ARG A 281 2.25 -12.97 8.06
CA ARG A 281 2.74 -12.66 9.41
C ARG A 281 2.24 -13.56 10.53
N ASP A 282 2.99 -13.58 11.64
CA ASP A 282 2.60 -14.22 12.91
C ASP A 282 2.04 -13.17 13.87
N ARG A 283 0.71 -13.07 13.86
CA ARG A 283 -0.06 -12.04 14.57
C ARG A 283 -0.09 -12.21 16.09
N SER A 284 0.49 -13.28 16.63
CA SER A 284 0.63 -13.45 18.09
C SER A 284 1.76 -12.59 18.69
N GLN A 285 2.58 -11.96 17.86
CA GLN A 285 3.77 -11.20 18.26
C GLN A 285 3.58 -9.71 17.97
N THR A 286 2.91 -9.02 18.90
CA THR A 286 2.51 -7.62 18.75
C THR A 286 3.66 -6.64 18.53
N GLU A 287 4.88 -6.92 19.01
CA GLU A 287 6.04 -6.02 18.79
C GLU A 287 6.50 -6.06 17.32
N ARG A 288 6.38 -7.23 16.68
CA ARG A 288 6.68 -7.37 15.26
C ARG A 288 5.68 -6.64 14.40
N GLU A 289 4.42 -6.63 14.81
CA GLU A 289 3.36 -5.93 14.08
C GLU A 289 3.59 -4.42 14.06
N TYR A 290 4.02 -3.85 15.19
CA TYR A 290 4.45 -2.46 15.25
C TYR A 290 5.60 -2.17 14.26
N GLY A 291 6.65 -3.00 14.30
CA GLY A 291 7.81 -2.88 13.40
C GLY A 291 7.44 -2.89 11.92
N ARG A 292 6.56 -3.82 11.52
CA ARG A 292 6.11 -4.00 10.14
C ARG A 292 5.31 -2.82 9.60
N ALA A 293 4.48 -2.21 10.43
CA ALA A 293 3.69 -1.03 10.04
C ALA A 293 4.58 0.23 10.02
N VAL A 294 5.24 0.55 11.13
CA VAL A 294 5.90 1.85 11.33
C VAL A 294 7.20 2.00 10.52
N TYR A 295 7.95 0.92 10.32
CA TYR A 295 9.21 0.93 9.54
C TYR A 295 9.03 0.43 8.11
N GLY A 296 7.86 -0.10 7.76
CA GLY A 296 7.54 -0.52 6.40
C GLY A 296 7.72 0.55 5.31
N PRO A 297 7.50 1.87 5.57
CA PRO A 297 7.68 2.91 4.56
C PRO A 297 9.12 3.02 4.02
N ASP A 298 10.12 2.49 4.72
CA ASP A 298 11.50 2.42 4.20
C ASP A 298 11.62 1.58 2.92
N ALA A 299 10.72 0.61 2.71
CA ALA A 299 10.64 -0.12 1.44
C ALA A 299 10.15 0.76 0.30
N ALA A 300 9.20 1.66 0.56
CA ALA A 300 8.69 2.57 -0.47
C ALA A 300 9.80 3.44 -1.04
N GLU A 301 10.67 3.97 -0.17
CA GLU A 301 11.80 4.78 -0.59
C GLU A 301 12.76 3.99 -1.49
N TYR A 302 13.08 2.75 -1.13
CA TYR A 302 13.94 1.91 -1.97
C TYR A 302 13.24 1.51 -3.29
N SER A 303 11.95 1.23 -3.25
CA SER A 303 11.11 0.99 -4.42
C SER A 303 11.15 2.15 -5.41
N ILE A 304 11.05 3.38 -4.90
CA ILE A 304 11.16 4.60 -5.69
C ILE A 304 12.56 4.74 -6.31
N GLU A 305 13.62 4.49 -5.53
CA GLU A 305 15.01 4.57 -6.02
C GLU A 305 15.29 3.56 -7.15
N VAL A 306 14.84 2.32 -6.99
CA VAL A 306 14.97 1.28 -8.03
C VAL A 306 14.14 1.64 -9.27
N CYS A 307 12.89 2.05 -9.07
CA CYS A 307 12.00 2.45 -10.17
C CYS A 307 12.58 3.63 -10.96
N LYS A 308 13.15 4.63 -10.28
CA LYS A 308 13.90 5.74 -10.92
C LYS A 308 15.04 5.23 -11.80
N GLY A 309 15.79 4.23 -11.32
CA GLY A 309 16.82 3.55 -12.11
C GLY A 309 16.25 2.87 -13.36
N LEU A 310 15.14 2.14 -13.23
CA LEU A 310 14.45 1.49 -14.34
C LEU A 310 13.92 2.50 -15.37
N ILE A 311 13.34 3.61 -14.92
CA ILE A 311 12.91 4.72 -15.77
C ILE A 311 14.09 5.27 -16.57
N ASN A 312 15.22 5.55 -15.91
CA ASN A 312 16.40 6.08 -16.58
C ASN A 312 16.98 5.08 -17.60
N LYS A 313 17.00 3.79 -17.26
CA LYS A 313 17.41 2.71 -18.18
C LYS A 313 16.53 2.70 -19.43
N ALA A 314 15.21 2.67 -19.26
CA ALA A 314 14.26 2.62 -20.36
C ALA A 314 14.30 3.89 -21.24
N ARG A 315 14.41 5.08 -20.62
CA ARG A 315 14.57 6.36 -21.33
C ARG A 315 15.83 6.37 -22.17
N PHE A 316 16.95 5.93 -21.62
CA PHE A 316 18.22 5.84 -22.34
C PHE A 316 18.13 4.86 -23.51
N ALA A 317 17.65 3.63 -23.26
CA ALA A 317 17.55 2.59 -24.28
C ALA A 317 16.65 2.98 -25.47
N ARG A 318 15.69 3.87 -25.24
CA ARG A 318 14.72 4.34 -26.24
C ARG A 318 14.98 5.75 -26.76
N SER A 319 16.08 6.39 -26.35
CA SER A 319 16.40 7.79 -26.71
C SER A 319 15.28 8.79 -26.35
N VAL A 320 14.62 8.59 -25.21
CA VAL A 320 13.52 9.45 -24.73
C VAL A 320 14.08 10.56 -23.83
N SER A 321 14.03 11.80 -24.30
CA SER A 321 14.48 12.97 -23.55
C SER A 321 13.46 13.46 -22.52
N LYS A 322 12.15 13.31 -22.78
CA LYS A 322 11.11 13.74 -21.84
C LYS A 322 11.26 13.05 -20.48
N PRO A 323 11.01 13.75 -19.36
CA PRO A 323 10.99 13.11 -18.05
C PRO A 323 9.81 12.14 -17.95
N ILE A 324 10.01 11.05 -17.20
CA ILE A 324 8.94 10.17 -16.76
C ILE A 324 9.00 10.18 -15.25
N LYS A 325 7.86 10.42 -14.61
CA LYS A 325 7.74 10.53 -13.15
C LYS A 325 7.08 9.29 -12.57
N ILE A 326 7.16 9.15 -11.26
CA ILE A 326 6.45 8.10 -10.53
C ILE A 326 5.12 8.66 -10.04
N ALA A 327 4.05 7.89 -10.28
CA ALA A 327 2.76 8.06 -9.63
C ALA A 327 2.61 6.97 -8.55
N PHE A 328 2.75 7.32 -7.28
CA PHE A 328 2.50 6.39 -6.17
C PHE A 328 1.00 6.39 -5.85
N ASP A 329 0.19 5.97 -6.82
CA ASP A 329 -1.26 6.19 -6.85
C ASP A 329 -2.08 5.16 -6.05
N GLU A 330 -1.40 4.27 -5.32
CA GLU A 330 -1.92 3.56 -4.16
C GLU A 330 -0.85 3.41 -3.08
N TYR A 331 -1.05 4.09 -1.94
CA TYR A 331 -0.23 3.90 -0.75
C TYR A 331 -1.06 4.03 0.54
N GLY A 332 -0.54 3.47 1.62
CA GLY A 332 -1.08 3.67 2.95
C GLY A 332 -0.76 2.54 3.92
N VAL A 333 -1.48 2.55 5.03
CA VAL A 333 -1.45 1.47 6.02
C VAL A 333 -2.70 0.62 5.83
N TRP A 334 -2.52 -0.68 5.60
CA TRP A 334 -3.63 -1.61 5.44
C TRP A 334 -3.31 -2.94 6.14
N ASP A 335 -4.17 -3.29 7.10
CA ASP A 335 -4.22 -4.62 7.71
C ASP A 335 -5.36 -5.41 7.07
N GLU A 336 -5.03 -6.41 6.25
CA GLU A 336 -6.01 -7.19 5.49
C GLU A 336 -6.96 -8.06 6.34
N THR A 337 -6.76 -8.14 7.65
CA THR A 337 -7.71 -8.79 8.57
C THR A 337 -8.62 -7.84 9.31
N VAL A 338 -8.30 -6.54 9.30
CA VAL A 338 -9.14 -5.51 9.89
C VAL A 338 -9.97 -4.88 8.78
N GLY A 339 -9.32 -4.32 7.77
CA GLY A 339 -9.96 -3.91 6.53
C GLY A 339 -10.14 -5.12 5.61
N THR A 340 -11.31 -5.75 5.67
CA THR A 340 -11.65 -6.95 4.89
C THR A 340 -12.65 -6.64 3.78
N PRO A 341 -12.70 -7.39 2.67
CA PRO A 341 -13.75 -7.21 1.67
C PRO A 341 -15.17 -7.29 2.26
N GLN A 342 -15.37 -8.08 3.33
CA GLN A 342 -16.67 -8.28 3.96
C GLN A 342 -17.17 -7.05 4.73
N ASN A 343 -16.28 -6.26 5.33
CA ASN A 343 -16.64 -4.99 5.98
C ASN A 343 -16.37 -3.76 5.10
N GLY A 344 -16.13 -3.96 3.80
CA GLY A 344 -15.85 -2.86 2.87
C GLY A 344 -14.53 -2.15 3.15
N LEU A 345 -13.53 -2.85 3.71
CA LEU A 345 -12.21 -2.33 4.05
C LEU A 345 -12.23 -1.18 5.08
N GLU A 346 -13.24 -1.12 5.94
CA GLU A 346 -13.24 -0.15 7.05
C GLU A 346 -12.25 -0.58 8.14
N GLN A 347 -11.16 0.19 8.27
CA GLN A 347 -10.12 0.00 9.26
C GLN A 347 -10.01 1.23 10.16
N PHE A 348 -10.02 1.00 11.48
CA PHE A 348 -9.81 2.04 12.49
C PHE A 348 -8.32 2.14 12.84
N TYR A 349 -7.75 3.33 12.63
CA TYR A 349 -6.31 3.55 12.78
C TYR A 349 -5.93 4.02 14.19
N ASN A 350 -4.74 3.59 14.64
CA ASN A 350 -4.13 3.99 15.90
C ASN A 350 -2.94 4.95 15.71
N LEU A 351 -2.24 5.31 16.80
CA LEU A 351 -1.05 6.17 16.72
C LEU A 351 0.07 5.53 15.90
N ALA A 352 0.34 4.22 16.03
CA ALA A 352 1.36 3.53 15.24
C ALA A 352 1.11 3.71 13.73
N ASP A 353 -0.15 3.60 13.30
CA ASP A 353 -0.53 3.82 11.90
C ASP A 353 -0.29 5.28 11.47
N ALA A 354 -0.50 6.25 12.37
CA ALA A 354 -0.18 7.65 12.11
C ALA A 354 1.35 7.88 11.99
N LEU A 355 2.18 7.19 12.79
CA LEU A 355 3.65 7.23 12.66
C LEU A 355 4.11 6.66 11.31
N ALA A 356 3.50 5.56 10.86
CA ALA A 356 3.74 4.98 9.55
C ALA A 356 3.35 5.98 8.44
N MET A 357 2.17 6.61 8.54
CA MET A 357 1.72 7.63 7.58
C MET A 357 2.66 8.85 7.52
N ALA A 358 3.14 9.34 8.65
CA ALA A 358 4.12 10.43 8.67
C ALA A 358 5.44 10.01 7.98
N SER A 359 5.88 8.77 8.18
CA SER A 359 7.07 8.23 7.53
C SER A 359 6.89 8.07 6.01
N TRP A 360 5.71 7.65 5.55
CA TRP A 360 5.35 7.65 4.12
C TRP A 360 5.51 9.04 3.48
N LEU A 361 4.98 10.07 4.14
CA LEU A 361 5.01 11.44 3.62
C LEU A 361 6.44 12.02 3.63
N ASN A 362 7.24 11.67 4.63
CA ASN A 362 8.67 11.95 4.67
C ASN A 362 9.42 11.35 3.47
N VAL A 363 9.12 10.09 3.11
CA VAL A 363 9.68 9.44 1.91
C VAL A 363 9.35 10.23 0.65
N PHE A 364 8.09 10.63 0.46
CA PHE A 364 7.70 11.39 -0.73
C PHE A 364 8.36 12.76 -0.80
N VAL A 365 8.51 13.46 0.33
CA VAL A 365 9.25 14.74 0.36
C VAL A 365 10.72 14.54 -0.02
N ARG A 366 11.39 13.50 0.49
CA ARG A 366 12.79 13.21 0.13
C ARG A 366 12.95 12.79 -1.33
N GLN A 367 11.95 12.15 -1.91
CA GLN A 367 11.94 11.66 -3.29
C GLN A 367 11.22 12.61 -4.27
N ALA A 368 11.08 13.89 -3.92
CA ALA A 368 10.36 14.91 -4.70
C ALA A 368 10.90 15.12 -6.12
N ASP A 369 12.13 14.68 -6.43
CA ASP A 369 12.70 14.81 -7.76
C ASP A 369 12.14 13.79 -8.77
N ILE A 370 11.57 12.68 -8.29
CA ILE A 370 11.01 11.61 -9.15
C ILE A 370 9.54 11.30 -8.85
N VAL A 371 9.08 11.41 -7.61
CA VAL A 371 7.67 11.23 -7.24
C VAL A 371 6.94 12.53 -7.47
N ASP A 372 6.02 12.53 -8.43
CA ASP A 372 5.28 13.73 -8.82
C ASP A 372 3.80 13.63 -8.47
N MET A 373 3.29 12.42 -8.20
CA MET A 373 1.92 12.18 -7.73
C MET A 373 1.94 11.05 -6.70
N ALA A 374 1.11 11.16 -5.67
CA ALA A 374 0.80 10.07 -4.75
C ALA A 374 -0.67 10.17 -4.32
N CYS A 375 -1.39 9.06 -4.34
CA CYS A 375 -2.81 9.01 -4.01
C CYS A 375 -3.02 8.13 -2.77
N ILE A 376 -3.48 8.73 -1.67
CA ILE A 376 -3.78 7.93 -0.47
C ILE A 376 -4.96 7.01 -0.76
N ALA A 377 -4.73 5.72 -0.54
CA ALA A 377 -5.72 4.68 -0.70
C ALA A 377 -6.35 4.36 0.67
N GLN A 378 -7.59 4.77 0.96
CA GLN A 378 -8.47 5.65 0.16
C GLN A 378 -8.87 6.92 0.92
N SER A 379 -9.67 7.79 0.30
CA SER A 379 -9.98 9.11 0.87
C SER A 379 -11.10 9.10 1.91
N VAL A 380 -12.08 8.18 1.81
CA VAL A 380 -13.27 8.14 2.70
C VAL A 380 -13.72 6.71 2.98
N ASN A 381 -14.04 6.39 4.23
CA ASN A 381 -14.46 5.10 4.82
C ASN A 381 -13.49 3.92 4.62
N VAL A 382 -13.16 3.61 3.38
CA VAL A 382 -12.27 2.53 2.94
C VAL A 382 -10.82 2.87 3.27
N ILE A 383 -10.18 2.14 4.21
CA ILE A 383 -8.75 2.34 4.60
C ILE A 383 -8.31 3.83 4.55
N SER A 384 -9.08 4.69 5.21
CA SER A 384 -9.10 6.13 4.92
C SER A 384 -8.84 7.02 6.13
N PRO A 385 -8.47 8.30 5.93
CA PRO A 385 -8.36 9.25 7.03
C PRO A 385 -9.70 9.68 7.62
N LEU A 386 -10.83 9.34 7.01
CA LEU A 386 -12.16 9.82 7.39
C LEU A 386 -13.17 8.68 7.47
N ILE A 387 -13.89 8.58 8.59
CA ILE A 387 -15.04 7.69 8.72
C ILE A 387 -16.31 8.52 8.84
N THR A 388 -17.32 8.20 8.04
CA THR A 388 -18.63 8.86 8.04
C THR A 388 -19.68 8.04 8.78
N SER A 389 -20.57 8.74 9.48
CA SER A 389 -21.90 8.29 9.86
C SER A 389 -22.94 9.07 9.04
N PRO A 390 -24.24 8.77 9.13
CA PRO A 390 -25.24 9.55 8.40
C PRO A 390 -25.26 11.03 8.83
N THR A 391 -24.96 11.32 10.09
CA THR A 391 -25.10 12.67 10.67
C THR A 391 -23.78 13.43 10.80
N GLY A 392 -22.65 12.85 10.39
CA GLY A 392 -21.36 13.53 10.42
C GLY A 392 -20.19 12.63 10.05
N LEU A 393 -18.99 13.05 10.44
CA LEU A 393 -17.75 12.32 10.25
C LEU A 393 -16.83 12.50 11.45
N PHE A 394 -15.83 11.62 11.58
CA PHE A 394 -14.67 11.89 12.42
C PHE A 394 -13.37 11.66 11.65
N ARG A 395 -12.32 12.34 12.11
CA ARG A 395 -10.95 12.26 11.56
C ARG A 395 -10.19 11.14 12.28
N GLN A 396 -9.74 10.14 11.51
CA GLN A 396 -8.91 9.06 12.02
C GLN A 396 -7.52 9.56 12.42
N THR A 397 -6.71 8.75 13.09
CA THR A 397 -5.37 9.16 13.54
C THR A 397 -4.45 9.52 12.37
N ILE A 398 -4.53 8.79 11.25
CA ILE A 398 -3.73 9.03 10.03
C ILE A 398 -4.09 10.35 9.31
N TYR A 399 -5.21 10.99 9.65
CA TYR A 399 -5.58 12.31 9.11
C TYR A 399 -4.55 13.38 9.52
N TRP A 400 -4.06 13.35 10.75
CA TRP A 400 -3.24 14.44 11.30
C TRP A 400 -1.87 14.59 10.62
N PRO A 401 -1.12 13.50 10.34
CA PRO A 401 0.08 13.60 9.51
C PRO A 401 -0.22 14.18 8.12
N LEU A 402 -1.30 13.74 7.46
CA LEU A 402 -1.69 14.27 6.15
C LEU A 402 -1.99 15.77 6.22
N TYR A 403 -2.74 16.21 7.23
CA TYR A 403 -3.06 17.61 7.45
C TYR A 403 -1.79 18.46 7.63
N LEU A 404 -0.86 18.03 8.48
CA LEU A 404 0.38 18.77 8.72
C LEU A 404 1.27 18.82 7.47
N PHE A 405 1.54 17.69 6.82
CA PHE A 405 2.40 17.69 5.64
C PHE A 405 1.76 18.47 4.47
N SER A 406 0.45 18.32 4.25
CA SER A 406 -0.25 19.04 3.18
C SER A 406 -0.26 20.56 3.38
N ARG A 407 -0.19 21.02 4.64
CA ARG A 407 -0.14 22.44 5.02
C ARG A 407 1.27 23.02 5.00
N TYR A 408 2.24 22.30 5.57
CA TYR A 408 3.58 22.84 5.84
C TYR A 408 4.64 22.40 4.82
N MET A 409 4.54 21.19 4.27
CA MET A 409 5.56 20.66 3.35
C MET A 409 5.22 20.95 1.88
N ARG A 410 3.94 21.16 1.56
CA ARG A 410 3.44 21.45 0.20
C ARG A 410 4.03 22.73 -0.38
N GLY A 411 4.54 22.66 -1.62
CA GLY A 411 5.01 23.83 -2.34
C GLY A 411 6.38 24.35 -1.91
N GLY A 412 6.97 23.77 -0.87
CA GLY A 412 8.36 24.00 -0.50
C GLY A 412 9.32 23.25 -1.40
N THR A 413 10.58 23.65 -1.40
CA THR A 413 11.68 22.90 -2.05
C THR A 413 12.28 21.94 -1.05
N SER A 414 12.21 20.64 -1.33
CA SER A 414 12.86 19.60 -0.54
C SER A 414 14.37 19.80 -0.52
N VAL A 415 14.99 19.65 0.64
CA VAL A 415 16.44 19.86 0.84
C VAL A 415 17.08 18.64 1.48
N ARG A 416 18.40 18.50 1.30
CA ARG A 416 19.13 17.37 1.88
C ARG A 416 19.15 17.44 3.40
N VAL A 417 18.91 16.28 4.00
CA VAL A 417 18.94 16.04 5.44
C VAL A 417 19.90 14.89 5.70
N SER A 418 20.89 15.10 6.56
CA SER A 418 21.72 14.04 7.13
C SER A 418 21.22 13.74 8.52
N LEU A 419 20.74 12.52 8.71
CA LEU A 419 20.24 12.03 9.98
C LEU A 419 21.20 10.97 10.51
N VAL A 420 21.64 11.13 11.75
CA VAL A 420 22.30 10.09 12.55
C VAL A 420 21.28 9.63 13.58
N SER A 421 21.06 8.33 13.68
CA SER A 421 20.05 7.75 14.57
C SER A 421 20.42 6.30 14.89
N PRO A 422 20.06 5.79 16.09
CA PRO A 422 19.97 4.36 16.32
C PRO A 422 19.11 3.68 15.25
N THR A 423 19.37 2.39 15.03
CA THR A 423 18.63 1.58 14.06
C THR A 423 17.73 0.57 14.76
N PHE A 424 16.62 0.27 14.10
CA PHE A 424 15.66 -0.74 14.51
C PHE A 424 16.12 -2.10 13.99
N ALA A 425 16.39 -3.03 14.91
CA ALA A 425 16.84 -4.38 14.60
C ALA A 425 15.71 -5.43 14.56
N GLY A 426 14.45 -4.98 14.65
CA GLY A 426 13.28 -5.87 14.62
C GLY A 426 12.85 -6.26 13.21
N GLU A 427 11.68 -6.89 13.10
CA GLU A 427 11.15 -7.33 11.82
C GLU A 427 10.46 -6.18 11.08
N THR A 428 10.82 -5.98 9.82
CA THR A 428 10.15 -5.07 8.88
C THR A 428 9.31 -5.85 7.88
N LEU A 429 8.41 -5.15 7.17
CA LEU A 429 7.71 -5.70 6.02
C LEU A 429 7.79 -4.73 4.84
N PRO A 430 8.29 -5.16 3.68
CA PRO A 430 8.96 -6.44 3.41
C PRO A 430 10.21 -6.75 4.27
N GLN A 431 10.50 -8.03 4.51
CA GLN A 431 11.64 -8.45 5.33
C GLN A 431 13.00 -8.11 4.69
N TRP A 432 13.06 -7.94 3.37
CA TRP A 432 14.32 -7.73 2.67
C TRP A 432 14.93 -6.36 2.94
N ILE A 433 14.16 -5.37 3.42
CA ILE A 433 14.61 -3.99 3.67
C ILE A 433 15.91 -4.00 4.49
N SER A 434 15.85 -4.62 5.67
CA SER A 434 16.98 -4.70 6.61
C SER A 434 18.23 -5.38 6.02
N SER A 435 18.06 -6.25 5.03
CA SER A 435 19.17 -6.99 4.41
C SER A 435 19.78 -6.31 3.18
N ILE A 436 18.99 -5.53 2.43
CA ILE A 436 19.41 -4.91 1.16
C ILE A 436 19.71 -3.42 1.36
N LYS A 437 18.78 -2.66 1.95
CA LYS A 437 18.95 -1.23 2.23
C LYS A 437 19.73 -0.99 3.53
N GLY A 438 19.65 -1.96 4.45
CA GLY A 438 20.19 -1.85 5.81
C GLY A 438 19.08 -1.62 6.83
N GLN A 439 19.44 -1.73 8.10
CA GLN A 439 18.47 -1.59 9.20
C GLN A 439 17.87 -0.18 9.20
N PRO A 440 16.53 -0.06 9.27
CA PRO A 440 15.87 1.23 9.26
C PRO A 440 16.20 2.01 10.54
N ARG A 441 16.11 3.34 10.47
CA ARG A 441 16.48 4.23 11.58
C ARG A 441 15.30 4.48 12.53
N ASP A 442 15.56 4.59 13.82
CA ASP A 442 14.51 4.93 14.80
C ASP A 442 13.94 6.34 14.56
N LEU A 443 14.76 7.31 14.17
CA LEU A 443 14.30 8.60 13.70
C LEU A 443 14.18 8.58 12.17
N ASP A 444 13.16 9.25 11.65
CA ASP A 444 12.96 9.53 10.22
C ASP A 444 12.67 11.01 10.02
N ALA A 445 13.22 11.66 8.98
CA ALA A 445 13.07 13.09 8.82
C ALA A 445 13.13 13.57 7.37
N SER A 446 12.44 14.67 7.09
CA SER A 446 12.54 15.43 5.84
C SER A 446 12.44 16.92 6.12
N ALA A 447 12.92 17.76 5.20
CA ALA A 447 12.83 19.20 5.34
C ALA A 447 12.56 19.88 4.01
N VAL A 448 11.83 21.00 4.05
CA VAL A 448 11.60 21.87 2.90
C VAL A 448 11.92 23.32 3.22
N VAL A 449 12.42 24.04 2.23
CA VAL A 449 12.58 25.50 2.26
C VAL A 449 11.46 26.13 1.44
N HIS A 450 10.75 27.07 2.06
CA HIS A 450 9.85 27.99 1.37
C HIS A 450 10.56 29.30 1.12
N VAL A 451 10.17 29.96 0.02
CA VAL A 451 10.61 31.31 -0.30
C VAL A 451 9.36 32.11 -0.63
N ASP A 452 9.09 33.13 0.16
CA ASP A 452 8.03 34.09 -0.11
C ASP A 452 8.37 34.82 -1.42
N LYS A 453 7.46 34.74 -2.39
CA LYS A 453 7.69 35.28 -3.73
C LYS A 453 7.69 36.82 -3.77
N GLN A 454 7.11 37.48 -2.77
CA GLN A 454 6.97 38.93 -2.71
C GLN A 454 8.12 39.56 -1.92
N THR A 455 8.46 38.99 -0.76
CA THR A 455 9.49 39.53 0.13
C THR A 455 10.86 38.90 -0.10
N GLY A 456 10.91 37.71 -0.70
CA GLY A 456 12.12 36.88 -0.75
C GLY A 456 12.39 36.12 0.55
N ALA A 457 11.54 36.30 1.57
CA ALA A 457 11.74 35.73 2.89
C ALA A 457 11.76 34.20 2.84
N ARG A 458 12.76 33.61 3.48
CA ARG A 458 12.90 32.15 3.51
C ARG A 458 12.30 31.59 4.79
N SER A 459 11.73 30.40 4.73
CA SER A 459 11.34 29.66 5.94
C SER A 459 11.60 28.16 5.80
N LEU A 460 11.92 27.51 6.91
CA LEU A 460 12.33 26.10 6.96
C LEU A 460 11.23 25.30 7.66
N ARG A 461 10.84 24.18 7.06
CA ARG A 461 9.89 23.24 7.68
C ARG A 461 10.58 21.90 7.79
N VAL A 462 10.52 21.30 8.98
CA VAL A 462 11.23 20.06 9.28
C VAL A 462 10.24 19.08 9.89
N ALA A 463 10.03 17.95 9.23
CA ALA A 463 9.25 16.86 9.78
C ALA A 463 10.20 15.82 10.37
N VAL A 464 9.97 15.41 11.62
CA VAL A 464 10.74 14.39 12.32
C VAL A 464 9.79 13.38 12.96
N VAL A 465 9.98 12.11 12.67
CA VAL A 465 9.21 11.00 13.24
C VAL A 465 10.13 10.21 14.16
N ASN A 466 9.79 10.12 15.44
CA ASN A 466 10.36 9.08 16.31
C ASN A 466 9.51 7.81 16.17
N ARG A 467 10.10 6.78 15.56
CA ARG A 467 9.49 5.49 15.29
C ARG A 467 9.73 4.47 16.40
N ASN A 468 10.57 4.77 17.39
CA ASN A 468 10.82 3.83 18.47
C ASN A 468 9.64 3.77 19.44
N GLU A 469 9.14 2.55 19.71
CA GLU A 469 7.95 2.33 20.55
C GLU A 469 8.15 2.76 22.02
N SER A 470 9.39 2.74 22.54
CA SER A 470 9.65 2.89 23.99
C SER A 470 10.73 3.89 24.37
N ARG A 471 11.63 4.26 23.44
CA ARG A 471 12.72 5.19 23.68
C ARG A 471 12.41 6.59 23.16
N SER A 472 12.59 7.58 24.02
CA SER A 472 12.68 9.00 23.63
C SER A 472 14.11 9.36 23.27
N TYR A 473 14.27 10.36 22.42
CA TYR A 473 15.58 10.84 21.97
C TYR A 473 15.70 12.34 22.18
N THR A 474 16.88 12.80 22.57
CA THR A 474 17.23 14.22 22.45
C THR A 474 18.24 14.32 21.32
N ALA A 475 17.90 15.08 20.27
CA ALA A 475 18.73 15.20 19.09
C ALA A 475 18.93 16.69 18.76
N PRO A 476 20.17 17.18 18.62
CA PRO A 476 20.38 18.53 18.11
C PRO A 476 19.91 18.58 16.64
N ILE A 477 19.15 19.62 16.32
CA ILE A 477 18.81 19.96 14.93
C ILE A 477 19.69 21.14 14.52
N ARG A 478 20.57 20.91 13.56
CA ARG A 478 21.57 21.87 13.09
C ARG A 478 21.24 22.26 11.66
N VAL A 479 21.14 23.56 11.43
CA VAL A 479 21.01 24.11 10.07
C VAL A 479 22.39 24.50 9.59
N ALA A 480 22.85 23.84 8.53
CA ALA A 480 24.19 24.06 8.01
C ALA A 480 24.27 25.42 7.29
N PHE A 481 25.27 26.21 7.67
CA PHE A 481 25.65 27.46 7.01
C PHE A 481 24.61 28.60 7.05
N GLU A 482 23.55 28.45 7.83
CA GLU A 482 22.50 29.47 7.99
C GLU A 482 22.20 29.71 9.47
N ARG A 483 21.76 30.94 9.81
CA ARG A 483 21.18 31.24 11.12
C ARG A 483 19.68 31.06 11.00
N VAL A 484 19.07 30.53 12.06
CA VAL A 484 17.61 30.44 12.18
C VAL A 484 17.13 31.27 13.35
N GLY A 485 15.88 31.72 13.25
CA GLY A 485 15.24 32.48 14.31
C GLY A 485 15.22 31.73 15.64
N ALA A 486 15.13 32.49 16.73
CA ALA A 486 15.12 31.92 18.08
C ALA A 486 13.82 31.17 18.40
N GLU A 487 12.71 31.54 17.75
CA GLU A 487 11.37 30.98 17.95
C GLU A 487 10.98 30.03 16.81
N VAL A 488 10.39 28.90 17.19
CA VAL A 488 9.89 27.85 16.28
C VAL A 488 8.48 27.47 16.69
N ASP A 489 7.58 27.34 15.71
CA ASP A 489 6.27 26.73 15.93
C ASP A 489 6.43 25.20 15.85
N VAL A 490 5.96 24.51 16.88
CA VAL A 490 6.10 23.06 17.03
C VAL A 490 4.72 22.43 16.99
N HIS A 491 4.52 21.50 16.06
CA HIS A 491 3.30 20.74 15.86
C HIS A 491 3.56 19.27 16.20
N GLU A 492 2.86 18.73 17.21
CA GLU A 492 3.10 17.39 17.73
C GLU A 492 1.86 16.51 17.61
N ILE A 493 2.08 15.24 17.28
CA ILE A 493 1.05 14.19 17.31
C ILE A 493 1.51 13.11 18.28
N TRP A 494 0.92 13.06 19.48
CA TRP A 494 1.26 12.08 20.51
C TRP A 494 0.05 11.54 21.26
N HIS A 495 0.24 10.33 21.78
CA HIS A 495 -0.52 9.77 22.87
C HIS A 495 0.38 8.79 23.65
N ALA A 496 0.17 8.66 24.96
CA ALA A 496 0.99 7.80 25.82
C ALA A 496 0.86 6.30 25.48
N ASP A 497 -0.30 5.90 24.96
CA ASP A 497 -0.54 4.58 24.37
C ASP A 497 -0.48 4.67 22.84
N VAL A 498 0.47 3.93 22.24
CA VAL A 498 0.66 3.85 20.80
C VAL A 498 -0.48 3.15 20.06
N ARG A 499 -1.36 2.46 20.81
CA ARG A 499 -2.57 1.82 20.30
C ARG A 499 -3.81 2.69 20.42
N ALA A 500 -3.71 3.91 20.95
CA ALA A 500 -4.86 4.82 21.01
C ALA A 500 -5.39 5.13 19.62
N GLN A 501 -6.71 5.26 19.52
CA GLN A 501 -7.45 5.46 18.28
C GLN A 501 -8.45 6.58 18.45
N ASN A 502 -8.75 7.29 17.36
CA ASN A 502 -9.88 8.21 17.32
C ASN A 502 -11.16 7.44 16.99
N GLY A 503 -12.29 7.86 17.56
CA GLY A 503 -13.60 7.24 17.31
C GLY A 503 -14.77 8.12 17.72
N TRP A 504 -15.98 7.61 17.48
CA TRP A 504 -17.22 8.27 17.84
C TRP A 504 -17.34 8.47 19.36
N GLY A 505 -17.81 9.66 19.78
CA GLY A 505 -18.13 9.93 21.19
C GLY A 505 -16.94 9.99 22.15
N GLN A 506 -15.69 9.93 21.65
CA GLN A 506 -14.52 10.10 22.51
C GLN A 506 -14.36 11.56 22.96
N GLU A 507 -13.98 11.78 24.23
CA GLU A 507 -13.62 13.10 24.77
C GLU A 507 -12.37 13.65 24.09
N GLU A 508 -12.23 14.97 23.97
CA GLU A 508 -11.06 15.61 23.34
C GLU A 508 -9.73 15.19 23.98
N ALA A 509 -9.72 14.96 25.31
CA ALA A 509 -8.53 14.54 26.06
C ALA A 509 -8.07 13.09 25.76
N ALA A 510 -8.94 12.24 25.22
CA ALA A 510 -8.64 10.85 24.87
C ALA A 510 -8.33 10.65 23.38
N ARG A 511 -8.47 11.72 22.57
CA ARG A 511 -8.18 11.68 21.14
C ARG A 511 -6.72 11.97 20.88
N ILE A 512 -6.17 11.32 19.87
CA ILE A 512 -4.91 11.78 19.27
C ILE A 512 -5.26 13.05 18.50
N LEU A 513 -4.76 14.17 19.01
CA LEU A 513 -4.92 15.50 18.45
C LEU A 513 -3.56 16.12 18.12
N LEU A 514 -3.62 17.15 17.27
CA LEU A 514 -2.51 18.04 17.01
C LEU A 514 -2.31 18.99 18.21
N CYS A 515 -1.16 18.91 18.88
CA CYS A 515 -0.72 19.92 19.83
C CYS A 515 0.15 20.96 19.08
N SER A 516 -0.06 22.26 19.31
CA SER A 516 0.78 23.31 18.74
C SER A 516 1.33 24.19 19.86
N SER A 517 2.64 24.46 19.82
CA SER A 517 3.34 25.29 20.81
C SER A 517 4.42 26.14 20.15
N THR A 518 4.91 27.16 20.82
CA THR A 518 6.09 27.93 20.40
C THR A 518 7.26 27.54 21.30
N GLY A 519 8.40 27.20 20.71
CA GLY A 519 9.59 26.73 21.41
C GLY A 519 10.86 27.46 20.99
N SER A 520 11.99 27.08 21.60
CA SER A 520 13.32 27.55 21.20
C SER A 520 14.03 26.51 20.34
N TRP A 521 14.63 26.96 19.24
CA TRP A 521 15.32 26.11 18.26
C TRP A 521 16.57 25.38 18.80
N LEU A 522 17.17 25.83 19.91
CA LEU A 522 18.51 25.43 20.34
C LEU A 522 18.65 23.98 20.81
N ALA A 523 17.55 23.32 21.19
CA ALA A 523 17.51 21.88 21.45
C ALA A 523 16.07 21.38 21.43
N VAL A 524 15.76 20.50 20.48
CA VAL A 524 14.49 19.80 20.45
C VAL A 524 14.63 18.48 21.20
N SER A 525 13.86 18.33 22.27
CA SER A 525 13.67 17.03 22.92
C SER A 525 12.57 16.27 22.17
N LEU A 526 12.94 15.18 21.48
CA LEU A 526 12.01 14.28 20.80
C LEU A 526 11.48 13.27 21.83
N HIS A 527 10.61 13.74 22.72
CA HIS A 527 9.81 12.86 23.58
C HIS A 527 8.77 12.15 22.69
N HIS A 528 8.38 10.91 23.02
CA HIS A 528 7.39 10.13 22.24
C HIS A 528 6.21 11.00 21.71
N PRO A 529 5.83 11.01 20.39
CA PRO A 529 6.58 10.74 19.17
C PRO A 529 6.26 11.87 18.12
N THR A 530 6.55 11.67 16.83
CA THR A 530 6.30 12.58 15.67
C THR A 530 6.12 14.08 15.94
N HIS A 531 7.13 14.85 15.54
CA HIS A 531 7.14 16.30 15.64
C HIS A 531 7.31 16.89 14.24
N ILE A 532 6.45 17.83 13.86
CA ILE A 532 6.67 18.69 12.71
C ILE A 532 7.00 20.07 13.25
N PHE A 533 8.20 20.53 12.95
CA PHE A 533 8.71 21.85 13.32
C PHE A 533 8.50 22.81 12.14
N ASP A 534 7.79 23.89 12.40
CA ASP A 534 7.67 25.05 11.54
C ASP A 534 8.64 26.14 12.05
N ILE A 535 9.70 26.40 11.29
CA ILE A 535 10.77 27.33 11.67
C ILE A 535 10.77 28.51 10.70
N VAL A 536 10.56 29.71 11.20
CA VAL A 536 10.82 30.93 10.41
C VAL A 536 12.34 31.09 10.29
N MET A 537 12.87 31.16 9.07
CA MET A 537 14.28 31.53 8.88
C MET A 537 14.36 33.06 8.89
N ASP A 538 15.29 33.62 9.64
CA ASP A 538 15.51 35.05 9.63
C ASP A 538 16.19 35.47 8.31
N ASP A 539 15.57 36.42 7.62
CA ASP A 539 16.16 37.29 6.59
C ASP A 539 17.20 38.22 7.26
N LEU A 540 18.29 38.71 6.67
CA LEU A 540 18.85 38.80 5.32
C LEU A 540 20.30 39.31 5.50
N ASP A 541 21.23 38.91 4.65
CA ASP A 541 22.05 39.84 3.85
C ASP A 541 23.02 39.03 2.99
N SER A 542 23.11 39.42 1.73
CA SER A 542 24.14 39.02 0.78
C SER A 542 25.50 38.89 1.47
N PHE A 543 26.19 37.78 1.23
CA PHE A 543 27.62 37.63 1.49
C PHE A 543 28.43 38.61 0.61
N ASP A 544 28.32 39.90 0.89
CA ASP A 544 29.35 40.88 0.63
C ASP A 544 29.90 41.24 1.99
N HIS A 545 31.21 41.07 2.18
CA HIS A 545 31.99 41.24 3.43
C HIS A 545 32.24 39.94 4.21
N TYR A 546 33.07 39.07 3.63
CA TYR A 546 34.10 38.41 4.44
C TYR A 546 34.99 39.52 5.04
N PRO A 547 35.10 39.67 6.38
CA PRO A 547 36.24 40.37 6.93
C PRO A 547 37.46 39.50 6.63
N HIS A 548 38.34 40.02 5.79
CA HIS A 548 39.67 39.45 5.58
C HIS A 548 40.33 39.20 6.94
N GLY A 549 40.75 37.94 7.15
CA GLY A 549 41.86 37.62 8.05
C GLY A 549 41.49 37.10 9.42
N HIS A 550 40.92 35.90 9.51
CA HIS A 550 41.26 34.96 10.60
C HIS A 550 41.30 33.54 10.06
N ASN A 551 42.52 32.99 9.95
CA ASN A 551 42.76 31.58 9.67
C ASN A 551 42.24 30.74 10.85
N TYR A 552 41.08 30.12 10.72
CA TYR A 552 40.68 29.04 11.61
C TYR A 552 41.41 27.77 11.18
N SER A 553 42.57 27.51 11.80
CA SER A 553 43.22 26.21 11.76
C SER A 553 42.43 25.25 12.66
N TYR A 554 41.70 24.30 12.06
CA TYR A 554 41.19 23.15 12.79
C TYR A 554 42.38 22.31 13.27
N SER A 555 42.62 22.31 14.58
CA SER A 555 43.56 21.41 15.23
C SER A 555 42.77 20.19 15.74
N LEU A 556 43.02 19.03 15.14
CA LEU A 556 42.58 17.75 15.66
C LEU A 556 43.42 17.42 16.92
N PRO A 557 42.82 16.98 18.04
CA PRO A 557 43.60 16.47 19.16
C PRO A 557 44.12 15.07 18.81
N VAL A 558 45.41 14.98 18.47
CA VAL A 558 46.14 13.71 18.38
C VAL A 558 46.73 13.42 19.76
N SER A 559 46.23 12.39 20.43
CA SER A 559 46.89 11.82 21.61
C SER A 559 48.14 11.06 21.16
N HIS A 560 49.32 11.53 21.57
CA HIS A 560 50.58 10.82 21.41
C HIS A 560 50.78 9.80 22.53
N ASP A 561 51.00 8.55 22.16
CA ASP A 561 51.99 7.67 22.78
C ASP A 561 52.48 6.65 21.74
N GLY A 562 53.80 6.61 21.49
CA GLY A 562 54.46 5.46 20.85
C GLY A 562 55.22 5.67 19.53
N ALA A 563 56.37 6.36 19.60
CA ALA A 563 57.65 6.11 18.90
C ALA A 563 57.78 5.99 17.35
N LEU A 564 58.58 6.94 16.84
CA LEU A 564 59.26 7.19 15.53
C LEU A 564 60.14 6.03 14.96
N PRO A 565 60.76 6.09 13.72
CA PRO A 565 61.23 7.29 12.96
C PRO A 565 61.03 7.35 11.42
N GLN A 566 60.65 8.53 10.91
CA GLN A 566 61.41 9.53 10.10
C GLN A 566 62.08 9.06 8.78
N GLN A 567 61.76 9.71 7.65
CA GLN A 567 62.57 10.83 7.11
C GLN A 567 62.01 11.47 5.80
N ILE A 568 61.79 12.81 5.87
CA ILE A 568 62.21 13.91 4.95
C ILE A 568 61.58 13.94 3.53
N VAL A 569 60.94 15.02 3.03
CA VAL A 569 61.52 16.29 2.50
C VAL A 569 60.49 17.44 2.48
N THR A 570 60.98 18.67 2.70
CA THR A 570 60.34 20.01 2.75
C THR A 570 60.06 20.67 1.37
N PRO A 571 59.20 21.72 1.30
CA PRO A 571 58.80 22.43 0.06
C PRO A 571 59.47 23.82 -0.11
N PRO A 572 59.31 24.49 -1.28
CA PRO A 572 59.33 25.96 -1.30
C PRO A 572 58.30 26.67 -2.23
N THR A 573 57.60 27.64 -1.62
CA THR A 573 57.30 29.05 -2.01
C THR A 573 56.84 29.52 -3.42
N ARG A 574 55.58 30.03 -3.44
CA ARG A 574 54.97 31.32 -3.90
C ARG A 574 55.79 32.37 -4.71
N VAL A 575 55.20 32.94 -5.78
CA VAL A 575 55.26 34.38 -6.22
C VAL A 575 54.01 34.78 -7.06
N ASP A 576 53.61 36.06 -6.95
CA ASP A 576 52.43 36.83 -7.41
C ASP A 576 52.32 37.26 -8.91
N SER A 577 51.16 37.89 -9.21
CA SER A 577 50.76 38.84 -10.30
C SER A 577 49.73 38.27 -11.29
N GLY A 578 48.68 38.93 -11.80
CA GLY A 578 48.12 40.28 -11.72
C GLY A 578 47.18 40.50 -12.94
N LEU A 579 46.16 41.38 -12.80
CA LEU A 579 45.35 42.05 -13.86
C LEU A 579 44.06 41.39 -14.44
N ARG A 580 43.16 42.32 -14.83
CA ARG A 580 41.70 42.25 -15.07
C ARG A 580 41.32 42.00 -16.55
N ASP A 581 40.08 41.52 -16.73
CA ASP A 581 39.02 41.98 -17.66
C ASP A 581 38.31 40.91 -18.54
N HIS A 582 36.98 40.97 -18.44
CA HIS A 582 35.87 40.71 -19.38
C HIS A 582 35.84 39.56 -20.43
N SER A 583 34.67 38.89 -20.41
CA SER A 583 33.84 38.41 -21.54
C SER A 583 33.91 36.95 -22.03
N VAL A 584 32.75 36.29 -21.87
CA VAL A 584 31.94 35.42 -22.77
C VAL A 584 32.63 34.46 -23.79
N TYR A 585 32.06 33.24 -23.83
CA TYR A 585 32.03 32.18 -24.85
C TYR A 585 33.00 30.97 -24.73
N ALA A 586 32.35 29.80 -24.72
CA ALA A 586 32.66 28.54 -25.40
C ALA A 586 34.05 27.86 -25.24
N SER A 587 33.96 26.60 -24.80
CA SER A 587 34.84 25.41 -24.96
C SER A 587 35.96 25.49 -26.04
N PRO A 588 37.12 24.88 -25.78
CA PRO A 588 37.33 23.52 -26.34
C PRO A 588 38.06 22.51 -25.44
N LEU A 589 37.74 21.24 -25.74
CA LEU A 589 38.29 19.98 -25.26
C LEU A 589 39.76 19.69 -25.65
N ALA A 590 40.29 18.67 -24.95
CA ALA A 590 41.21 17.59 -25.38
C ALA A 590 42.53 17.58 -24.55
N GLN A 591 43.14 16.47 -24.14
CA GLN A 591 43.23 15.08 -24.64
C GLN A 591 43.39 14.13 -23.42
N ASP A 592 43.00 12.84 -23.44
CA ASP A 592 43.69 11.76 -24.17
C ASP A 592 42.76 10.64 -24.65
N VAL A 593 43.02 10.16 -25.87
CA VAL A 593 42.42 9.03 -26.59
C VAL A 593 43.55 8.21 -27.23
N TRP A 594 43.46 6.88 -27.23
CA TRP A 594 44.01 5.94 -28.23
C TRP A 594 42.92 4.84 -28.37
N SER A 595 42.05 4.76 -29.38
CA SER A 595 42.12 4.57 -30.85
C SER A 595 42.35 3.12 -31.31
N PHE A 596 41.39 2.53 -32.04
CA PHE A 596 41.53 2.26 -33.49
C PHE A 596 40.26 1.67 -34.12
N ASP A 597 39.70 2.37 -35.11
CA ASP A 597 38.86 1.86 -36.21
C ASP A 597 39.01 2.86 -37.37
N GLN A 598 39.28 2.40 -38.59
CA GLN A 598 39.30 3.19 -39.84
C GLN A 598 38.77 2.34 -41.00
N ASP A 599 37.81 2.90 -41.76
CA ASP A 599 37.66 2.82 -43.24
C ASP A 599 36.19 2.82 -43.71
N VAL A 600 35.51 3.99 -43.67
CA VAL A 600 34.19 4.18 -44.35
C VAL A 600 34.15 5.40 -45.30
N ASP A 601 35.07 6.36 -45.20
CA ASP A 601 34.96 7.60 -45.98
C ASP A 601 35.56 7.58 -47.40
N ALA A 602 36.10 6.44 -47.86
CA ALA A 602 36.65 6.31 -49.23
C ALA A 602 35.63 5.79 -50.28
N PHE A 603 34.46 5.31 -49.86
CA PHE A 603 33.44 4.79 -50.79
C PHE A 603 32.59 5.89 -51.45
N LEU A 604 32.53 7.08 -50.87
CA LEU A 604 31.59 8.14 -51.27
C LEU A 604 32.04 9.00 -52.47
N ASN A 605 33.23 8.77 -53.05
CA ASN A 605 33.79 9.65 -54.10
C ASN A 605 34.03 9.01 -55.48
N GLY A 606 33.42 7.87 -55.78
CA GLY A 606 32.97 7.54 -57.15
C GLY A 606 34.00 7.64 -58.30
N GLN A 607 35.16 6.99 -58.21
CA GLN A 607 36.02 6.70 -59.37
C GLN A 607 36.61 5.28 -59.30
N GLY A 608 36.29 4.43 -60.31
CA GLY A 608 37.18 3.35 -60.76
C GLY A 608 36.83 1.89 -60.44
N THR A 609 36.07 1.27 -61.37
CA THR A 609 36.02 -0.14 -61.86
C THR A 609 36.47 -1.35 -61.00
N ILE A 610 35.54 -2.32 -60.91
CA ILE A 610 35.66 -3.67 -60.36
C ILE A 610 36.15 -4.66 -61.45
N ASP A 611 37.14 -5.49 -61.13
CA ASP A 611 37.61 -6.61 -61.96
C ASP A 611 36.79 -7.89 -61.69
N PRO A 612 36.27 -8.56 -62.74
CA PRO A 612 35.39 -9.72 -62.65
C PRO A 612 36.13 -11.07 -62.69
N ALA A 613 36.33 -11.66 -61.51
CA ALA A 613 36.48 -13.11 -61.31
C ALA A 613 35.81 -13.50 -59.98
N LEU A 614 34.48 -13.58 -59.94
CA LEU A 614 33.71 -14.85 -60.01
C LEU A 614 34.38 -16.01 -59.23
N LEU A 615 33.91 -16.34 -58.02
CA LEU A 615 32.68 -17.10 -57.70
C LEU A 615 32.55 -18.45 -58.41
N GLN A 616 32.76 -19.52 -57.63
CA GLN A 616 32.01 -20.79 -57.66
C GLN A 616 32.03 -21.29 -56.19
N TYR A 617 30.93 -21.67 -55.53
CA TYR A 617 29.81 -22.48 -55.98
C TYR A 617 28.56 -22.21 -55.10
N ASN A 618 27.39 -22.05 -55.74
CA ASN A 618 26.04 -22.19 -55.20
C ASN A 618 25.42 -23.42 -55.90
N PRO A 619 24.42 -24.11 -55.34
CA PRO A 619 23.11 -24.13 -56.03
C PRO A 619 21.91 -24.34 -55.03
N GLN A 620 20.66 -23.84 -55.14
CA GLN A 620 19.90 -23.09 -56.16
C GLN A 620 18.69 -22.36 -55.53
N ILE A 621 18.19 -21.36 -56.26
CA ILE A 621 16.85 -20.73 -56.22
C ILE A 621 16.13 -21.17 -57.55
N PRO A 622 15.06 -20.57 -58.16
CA PRO A 622 13.84 -19.80 -57.81
C PRO A 622 12.62 -20.36 -58.65
N PRO A 623 11.55 -19.65 -59.15
CA PRO A 623 11.22 -18.21 -59.12
C PRO A 623 9.74 -17.76 -58.96
N ARG A 624 9.58 -16.43 -58.92
CA ARG A 624 8.34 -15.60 -58.96
C ARG A 624 8.15 -14.93 -60.34
N ILE A 625 6.95 -14.32 -60.51
CA ILE A 625 6.50 -13.16 -61.36
C ILE A 625 5.61 -13.59 -62.57
N PRO A 626 4.52 -12.88 -63.02
CA PRO A 626 4.20 -11.43 -62.93
C PRO A 626 2.76 -10.96 -62.57
N LEU A 627 2.62 -9.63 -62.45
CA LEU A 627 1.40 -8.79 -62.46
C LEU A 627 0.75 -8.66 -63.87
N ALA A 628 -0.59 -8.60 -63.96
CA ALA A 628 -1.37 -7.64 -64.78
C ALA A 628 -2.92 -7.82 -64.70
N SER A 629 -3.64 -6.69 -64.77
CA SER A 629 -5.03 -6.45 -65.26
C SER A 629 -6.29 -6.89 -64.47
N ALA A 630 -7.21 -5.93 -64.27
CA ALA A 630 -8.65 -6.08 -63.96
C ALA A 630 -9.46 -6.39 -65.26
N PRO A 631 -10.74 -6.86 -65.29
CA PRO A 631 -11.91 -6.19 -64.68
C PRO A 631 -13.10 -7.08 -64.17
N SER A 632 -14.05 -6.42 -63.46
CA SER A 632 -15.53 -6.57 -63.43
C SER A 632 -16.26 -7.94 -63.36
N SER A 633 -17.09 -8.11 -62.31
CA SER A 633 -18.53 -8.52 -62.30
C SER A 633 -18.87 -9.07 -60.90
N ALA A 634 -19.62 -8.41 -60.01
CA ALA A 634 -21.07 -8.14 -60.00
C ALA A 634 -21.97 -9.40 -59.86
N VAL A 635 -22.93 -9.31 -58.92
CA VAL A 635 -24.22 -10.07 -58.83
C VAL A 635 -24.03 -11.50 -58.25
N THR A 636 -24.69 -12.03 -57.20
CA THR A 636 -25.96 -11.83 -56.45
C THR A 636 -25.94 -12.85 -55.28
N SER A 637 -26.32 -12.50 -54.04
CA SER A 637 -27.65 -12.65 -53.42
C SER A 637 -28.13 -14.06 -53.05
N LEU A 638 -28.91 -14.09 -51.95
CA LEU A 638 -29.80 -15.12 -51.39
C LEU A 638 -29.14 -15.93 -50.25
N SER A 639 -29.41 -15.69 -48.96
CA SER A 639 -30.67 -15.61 -48.19
C SER A 639 -31.33 -16.96 -47.90
N ALA A 640 -31.38 -17.24 -46.59
CA ALA A 640 -32.58 -17.58 -45.83
C ALA A 640 -32.97 -19.06 -45.60
N TRP A 641 -33.55 -19.22 -44.39
CA TRP A 641 -34.42 -20.26 -43.84
C TRP A 641 -33.80 -21.52 -43.23
N ALA A 642 -34.38 -22.17 -42.20
CA ALA A 642 -35.31 -21.85 -41.10
C ALA A 642 -35.64 -23.20 -40.42
N GLY A 643 -35.90 -23.20 -39.10
CA GLY A 643 -36.73 -24.19 -38.36
C GLY A 643 -36.22 -25.64 -38.29
N THR A 644 -36.61 -26.54 -37.39
CA THR A 644 -37.53 -26.60 -36.23
C THR A 644 -37.31 -27.98 -35.57
N ASP A 645 -37.47 -28.03 -34.24
CA ASP A 645 -38.03 -29.07 -33.35
C ASP A 645 -37.82 -30.60 -33.50
N ALA A 646 -37.45 -31.15 -32.33
CA ALA A 646 -37.99 -32.31 -31.59
C ALA A 646 -38.16 -33.70 -32.26
N THR A 647 -37.52 -34.72 -31.68
CA THR A 647 -38.15 -35.85 -30.92
C THR A 647 -37.16 -37.03 -30.75
N SER A 648 -37.12 -37.60 -29.54
CA SER A 648 -36.37 -38.80 -29.12
C SER A 648 -37.23 -40.09 -29.29
N PRO A 649 -36.85 -41.27 -28.74
CA PRO A 649 -35.65 -42.13 -28.83
C PRO A 649 -36.05 -43.53 -29.43
N PRO A 650 -35.26 -44.63 -29.30
CA PRO A 650 -35.48 -45.53 -28.14
C PRO A 650 -34.29 -46.41 -27.67
N THR A 651 -34.30 -46.70 -26.36
CA THR A 651 -34.11 -47.99 -25.65
C THR A 651 -32.84 -48.87 -25.78
N SER A 652 -32.21 -49.06 -24.62
CA SER A 652 -31.46 -50.24 -24.14
C SER A 652 -32.37 -51.47 -23.89
N PRO A 653 -31.78 -52.68 -23.74
CA PRO A 653 -32.09 -53.52 -22.55
C PRO A 653 -30.80 -54.11 -21.90
N GLU A 654 -30.58 -54.00 -20.57
CA GLU A 654 -31.08 -54.86 -19.46
C GLU A 654 -30.14 -56.07 -19.17
N TYR A 655 -29.90 -56.62 -17.97
CA TYR A 655 -30.53 -56.60 -16.64
C TYR A 655 -29.59 -57.37 -15.66
N LEU A 656 -29.38 -57.00 -14.39
CA LEU A 656 -29.98 -57.51 -13.10
C LEU A 656 -28.81 -57.52 -12.07
N GLY A 657 -28.89 -57.21 -10.78
CA GLY A 657 -29.86 -56.82 -9.73
C GLY A 657 -28.99 -56.49 -8.50
N ASN A 658 -29.39 -55.99 -7.33
CA ASN A 658 -30.67 -55.85 -6.63
C ASN A 658 -30.50 -54.75 -5.56
N ASN A 659 -31.66 -54.24 -5.14
CA ASN A 659 -31.96 -53.34 -4.03
C ASN A 659 -31.40 -53.77 -2.67
N VAL A 660 -31.29 -52.82 -1.72
CA VAL A 660 -32.15 -52.68 -0.52
C VAL A 660 -31.58 -51.59 0.42
N GLU A 661 -32.50 -50.79 0.94
CA GLU A 661 -32.41 -49.71 1.93
C GLU A 661 -32.02 -50.19 3.35
N ASP A 662 -31.69 -49.22 4.22
CA ASP A 662 -32.12 -49.13 5.64
C ASP A 662 -31.63 -50.17 6.70
N ASP A 663 -31.39 -49.84 7.97
CA ASP A 663 -31.29 -48.55 8.65
C ASP A 663 -30.69 -48.73 10.08
N SER A 664 -30.24 -47.61 10.64
CA SER A 664 -30.31 -47.23 12.06
C SER A 664 -29.44 -47.88 13.15
N CYS A 665 -29.03 -47.01 14.08
CA CYS A 665 -29.50 -47.11 15.46
C CYS A 665 -29.57 -45.68 16.04
N ALA A 666 -30.59 -45.21 16.74
CA ALA A 666 -32.01 -45.51 16.84
C ALA A 666 -32.57 -44.36 17.72
N LEU A 667 -33.72 -43.81 17.36
CA LEU A 667 -34.61 -43.14 18.31
C LEU A 667 -35.44 -44.21 19.03
N SER A 668 -36.00 -43.88 20.19
CA SER A 668 -36.75 -44.83 21.02
C SER A 668 -38.12 -45.18 20.41
N GLU A 669 -38.64 -46.38 20.72
CA GLU A 669 -39.96 -46.87 20.25
C GLU A 669 -41.15 -45.97 20.62
N ALA A 670 -40.99 -45.00 21.53
CA ALA A 670 -42.03 -44.03 21.85
C ALA A 670 -42.13 -42.90 20.80
N GLU A 671 -41.03 -42.56 20.12
CA GLU A 671 -40.94 -41.40 19.22
C GLU A 671 -41.45 -41.71 17.81
N LEU A 672 -41.37 -42.97 17.38
CA LEU A 672 -41.86 -43.42 16.07
C LEU A 672 -43.40 -43.56 16.00
N SER A 673 -44.07 -43.72 17.15
CA SER A 673 -45.53 -43.90 17.21
C SER A 673 -46.31 -42.58 17.03
N GLU A 674 -45.72 -41.44 17.44
CA GLU A 674 -46.34 -40.12 17.32
C GLU A 674 -46.25 -39.57 15.88
N LEU A 675 -45.12 -39.82 15.22
CA LEU A 675 -44.84 -39.35 13.85
C LEU A 675 -45.75 -40.03 12.81
N ALA A 676 -46.02 -41.33 12.99
CA ALA A 676 -46.90 -42.11 12.12
C ALA A 676 -48.38 -41.69 12.21
N ARG A 677 -48.80 -41.05 13.31
CA ARG A 677 -50.17 -40.56 13.48
C ARG A 677 -50.42 -39.26 12.71
N LEU A 678 -49.42 -38.38 12.60
CA LEU A 678 -49.56 -37.06 12.00
C LEU A 678 -49.47 -37.07 10.47
N ILE A 679 -48.74 -38.03 9.90
CA ILE A 679 -48.56 -38.16 8.45
C ILE A 679 -49.83 -38.73 7.78
N ASN A 680 -50.63 -39.53 8.50
CA ASN A 680 -51.78 -40.24 7.93
C ASN A 680 -53.07 -39.40 7.76
N ASP A 681 -53.13 -38.18 8.29
CA ASP A 681 -54.34 -37.34 8.21
C ASP A 681 -54.32 -36.30 7.06
N GLY A 682 -53.36 -36.40 6.13
CA GLY A 682 -53.53 -35.92 4.75
C GLY A 682 -53.97 -34.47 4.54
N ALA A 683 -53.32 -33.50 5.17
CA ALA A 683 -53.59 -32.07 4.93
C ALA A 683 -52.31 -31.26 4.77
N LEU A 684 -51.94 -30.96 3.53
CA LEU A 684 -51.21 -29.74 3.17
C LEU A 684 -51.98 -29.06 2.02
N PRO A 685 -52.15 -27.74 2.07
CA PRO A 685 -51.38 -26.94 1.12
C PRO A 685 -50.82 -25.60 1.64
N ASP A 686 -49.82 -25.16 0.88
CA ASP A 686 -49.22 -23.83 0.65
C ASP A 686 -48.21 -23.24 1.67
N ASN A 687 -46.95 -23.26 1.24
CA ASN A 687 -45.76 -22.71 1.91
C ASN A 687 -45.60 -21.21 1.63
N ASP A 688 -46.12 -20.40 2.55
CA ASP A 688 -45.48 -19.16 2.99
C ASP A 688 -45.08 -19.36 4.47
N SER A 689 -43.88 -18.92 4.81
CA SER A 689 -43.28 -18.87 6.17
C SER A 689 -42.97 -20.20 6.89
N GLU A 690 -41.73 -20.35 7.35
CA GLU A 690 -41.34 -20.57 8.77
C GLU A 690 -39.83 -20.86 8.84
N ALA A 691 -39.07 -20.04 9.57
CA ALA A 691 -38.77 -20.21 10.99
C ALA A 691 -37.88 -21.44 11.24
N ASN A 692 -36.59 -21.17 11.46
CA ASN A 692 -35.60 -22.19 11.76
C ASN A 692 -35.72 -22.63 13.23
N LEU A 693 -35.78 -23.94 13.39
CA LEU A 693 -35.59 -24.72 14.60
C LEU A 693 -34.15 -24.59 15.11
N GLU A 694 -33.87 -23.66 16.03
CA GLU A 694 -32.63 -23.68 16.84
C GLU A 694 -32.86 -23.52 18.36
N ASP A 695 -34.11 -23.55 18.82
CA ASP A 695 -34.44 -23.45 20.26
C ASP A 695 -34.79 -24.80 20.90
N LEU A 696 -33.90 -25.78 20.79
CA LEU A 696 -33.84 -26.89 21.75
C LEU A 696 -32.37 -27.25 21.95
N PHE A 697 -31.89 -27.13 23.19
CA PHE A 697 -30.54 -27.45 23.71
C PHE A 697 -29.53 -26.30 23.86
N THR A 698 -29.84 -25.32 24.72
CA THR A 698 -28.81 -24.72 25.59
C THR A 698 -29.23 -24.78 27.07
N PRO A 699 -28.32 -25.08 28.02
CA PRO A 699 -28.63 -25.09 29.44
C PRO A 699 -28.52 -23.70 30.08
N ASN A 700 -29.54 -23.43 30.91
CA ASN A 700 -29.81 -22.27 31.76
C ASN A 700 -28.62 -21.47 32.31
N LYS A 701 -28.76 -20.14 32.24
CA LYS A 701 -28.36 -19.20 33.31
C LYS A 701 -29.50 -18.22 33.58
N ASP A 702 -30.09 -18.35 34.75
CA ASP A 702 -31.09 -17.45 35.31
C ASP A 702 -30.54 -16.07 35.72
N GLN A 703 -31.49 -15.11 35.79
CA GLN A 703 -31.52 -13.87 36.59
C GLN A 703 -30.79 -12.64 36.00
N LEU A 704 -31.39 -11.47 35.78
CA LEU A 704 -32.53 -10.78 36.41
C LEU A 704 -33.23 -9.85 35.40
N SER A 705 -34.55 -9.75 35.54
CA SER A 705 -35.46 -8.87 34.83
C SER A 705 -35.43 -7.43 35.38
N CYS A 706 -35.68 -6.47 34.49
CA CYS A 706 -36.18 -5.14 34.85
C CYS A 706 -37.61 -5.01 34.32
N ALA A 707 -38.57 -4.76 35.21
CA ALA A 707 -39.92 -4.36 34.87
C ALA A 707 -40.01 -2.82 34.85
N GLY A 708 -40.69 -2.29 33.83
CA GLY A 708 -41.03 -0.86 33.76
C GLY A 708 -42.23 -0.49 34.64
N VAL A 709 -42.49 0.81 34.74
CA VAL A 709 -43.72 1.52 34.31
C VAL A 709 -43.80 2.91 35.00
N GLY A 710 -43.83 3.98 34.19
CA GLY A 710 -44.90 4.99 34.18
C GLY A 710 -44.92 6.18 35.19
N HIS A 711 -45.29 7.33 34.59
CA HIS A 711 -45.97 8.52 35.12
C HIS A 711 -45.16 9.75 35.65
N GLU A 712 -45.22 10.79 34.80
CA GLU A 712 -45.80 12.13 35.02
C GLU A 712 -45.27 13.12 36.09
N GLN A 713 -45.05 14.33 35.56
CA GLN A 713 -45.33 15.67 36.09
C GLN A 713 -44.28 16.47 36.87
N ALA A 714 -44.22 17.74 36.43
CA ALA A 714 -43.94 18.99 37.14
C ALA A 714 -42.49 19.53 37.24
N LEU A 715 -42.27 20.62 36.49
CA LEU A 715 -41.34 21.73 36.79
C LEU A 715 -41.61 22.31 38.20
N PRO A 716 -40.60 22.87 38.90
CA PRO A 716 -40.39 24.31 38.80
C PRO A 716 -38.93 24.84 38.93
N GLN A 717 -38.69 25.94 38.21
CA GLN A 717 -38.03 27.21 38.59
C GLN A 717 -36.71 27.25 39.42
N HIS A 718 -35.72 27.94 38.82
CA HIS A 718 -34.56 28.68 39.38
C HIS A 718 -34.85 29.49 40.67
N PRO A 719 -33.86 29.84 41.54
CA PRO A 719 -32.64 30.67 41.27
C PRO A 719 -31.38 30.13 42.00
N GLY A 720 -30.11 30.59 41.89
CA GLY A 720 -29.46 31.85 41.55
C GLY A 720 -28.34 32.11 42.59
N ALA A 721 -27.13 32.47 42.13
CA ALA A 721 -25.96 32.97 42.90
C ALA A 721 -25.18 31.91 43.74
N VAL A 722 -23.87 31.98 44.02
CA VAL A 722 -22.96 33.11 44.32
C VAL A 722 -21.51 32.68 44.04
N MET A 723 -20.65 33.63 43.67
CA MET A 723 -19.19 33.51 43.60
C MET A 723 -18.53 33.15 44.94
N ALA A 724 -17.44 32.37 44.92
CA ALA A 724 -16.42 32.44 45.97
C ALA A 724 -15.03 32.24 45.37
N ASN A 725 -14.25 33.32 45.40
CA ASN A 725 -12.79 33.31 45.31
C ASN A 725 -12.20 32.55 46.50
N ALA A 726 -11.22 31.69 46.26
CA ALA A 726 -10.22 31.35 47.26
C ALA A 726 -8.88 31.06 46.57
N HIS A 727 -7.93 31.97 46.83
CA HIS A 727 -6.50 31.79 46.62
C HIS A 727 -5.98 30.56 47.36
N GLY A 728 -4.95 29.90 46.82
CA GLY A 728 -4.04 29.13 47.65
C GLY A 728 -3.31 27.97 46.95
N HIS A 729 -2.03 28.21 46.67
CA HIS A 729 -0.94 27.24 46.67
C HIS A 729 -0.79 26.25 45.51
N GLU A 730 0.12 26.63 44.59
CA GLU A 730 1.05 25.71 43.93
C GLU A 730 1.93 24.98 44.95
N PRO A 731 2.33 23.73 44.64
CA PRO A 731 3.63 23.22 45.00
C PRO A 731 4.46 22.92 43.74
N GLY A 732 5.57 23.64 43.61
CA GLY A 732 6.62 23.38 42.64
C GLY A 732 7.27 22.02 42.86
N ILE A 733 7.58 21.33 41.76
CA ILE A 733 8.33 20.08 41.77
C ILE A 733 9.82 20.42 41.78
N GLN A 734 10.43 20.25 42.95
CA GLN A 734 11.89 20.22 43.13
C GLN A 734 12.48 18.96 42.50
N THR A 735 13.48 19.17 41.64
CA THR A 735 14.41 18.16 41.14
C THR A 735 15.30 17.66 42.28
N MET A 736 15.22 16.37 42.62
CA MET A 736 16.16 15.71 43.54
C MET A 736 17.02 14.72 42.74
N ILE A 737 18.31 15.05 42.68
CA ILE A 737 19.40 14.18 42.24
C ILE A 737 19.87 13.40 43.48
N VAL A 738 19.86 12.07 43.41
CA VAL A 738 20.61 11.22 44.35
C VAL A 738 21.52 10.31 43.55
N VAL A 739 22.82 10.51 43.75
CA VAL A 739 23.92 9.63 43.34
C VAL A 739 24.22 8.73 44.54
N ASP A 740 24.16 7.41 44.36
CA ASP A 740 24.75 6.47 45.32
C ASP A 740 25.79 5.59 44.62
N THR A 741 26.93 5.47 45.28
CA THR A 741 28.18 4.86 44.86
C THR A 741 28.56 3.82 45.92
N SER A 742 28.47 2.52 45.63
CA SER A 742 29.36 1.45 46.17
C SER A 742 29.12 0.05 45.54
N PRO A 743 30.16 -0.81 45.42
CA PRO A 743 30.17 -2.10 44.70
C PRO A 743 29.85 -3.35 45.62
N PRO A 744 29.79 -4.60 45.08
CA PRO A 744 28.82 -5.65 45.51
C PRO A 744 29.37 -6.69 46.49
N PRO A 745 28.51 -7.60 47.00
CA PRO A 745 28.96 -8.94 47.35
C PRO A 745 28.16 -10.07 46.66
N GLY A 746 28.90 -11.09 46.24
CA GLY A 746 28.56 -12.48 46.62
C GLY A 746 27.61 -13.26 45.71
N THR A 747 28.22 -14.11 44.90
CA THR A 747 27.62 -15.19 44.10
C THR A 747 26.67 -16.12 44.89
N SER A 748 25.45 -16.33 44.36
CA SER A 748 24.77 -17.63 44.47
C SER A 748 23.96 -17.93 43.20
N ARG A 749 24.03 -19.19 42.77
CA ARG A 749 23.57 -19.71 41.47
C ARG A 749 22.06 -20.05 41.54
N PRO A 750 21.18 -19.58 40.64
CA PRO A 750 19.81 -20.07 40.58
C PRO A 750 19.75 -21.41 39.80
N PRO A 751 18.74 -22.27 40.09
CA PRO A 751 18.71 -23.64 39.63
C PRO A 751 18.26 -23.77 38.17
N ARG A 752 18.65 -24.91 37.59
CA ARG A 752 18.32 -25.43 36.27
C ARG A 752 16.79 -25.38 36.00
N LYS A 753 16.35 -24.71 34.93
CA LYS A 753 14.94 -24.69 34.48
C LYS A 753 14.41 -26.11 34.30
N GLN A 754 13.46 -26.52 35.14
CA GLN A 754 12.64 -27.70 34.92
C GLN A 754 11.51 -27.41 33.91
N SER A 755 11.38 -28.34 32.95
CA SER A 755 10.17 -28.83 32.28
C SER A 755 8.89 -27.97 32.36
N THR A 756 8.38 -27.58 31.17
CA THR A 756 6.99 -27.14 30.98
C THR A 756 6.00 -28.10 31.63
N ASP A 757 5.17 -27.59 32.54
CA ASP A 757 4.19 -28.39 33.25
C ASP A 757 3.13 -28.91 32.27
N LYS A 758 3.06 -30.24 32.08
CA LYS A 758 2.12 -30.89 31.15
C LYS A 758 0.77 -31.03 31.85
N LYS A 759 -0.08 -30.00 31.73
CA LYS A 759 -1.31 -29.84 32.52
C LYS A 759 -2.48 -30.74 32.13
N HIS A 760 -2.47 -31.37 30.94
CA HIS A 760 -3.65 -32.10 30.47
C HIS A 760 -3.36 -33.61 30.31
N PRO A 761 -4.00 -34.49 31.09
CA PRO A 761 -3.89 -35.95 30.94
C PRO A 761 -4.80 -36.50 29.83
N CYS A 762 -4.39 -37.60 29.19
CA CYS A 762 -5.24 -38.35 28.28
C CYS A 762 -6.44 -38.95 29.04
N PRO A 763 -7.68 -38.83 28.51
CA PRO A 763 -8.88 -39.34 29.18
C PRO A 763 -9.09 -40.86 29.00
N VAL A 764 -8.24 -41.56 28.25
CA VAL A 764 -8.40 -43.01 27.99
C VAL A 764 -7.80 -43.83 29.12
N GLU A 765 -8.61 -44.70 29.72
CA GLU A 765 -8.24 -45.56 30.84
C GLU A 765 -7.00 -46.41 30.49
N GLY A 766 -6.00 -46.41 31.37
CA GLY A 766 -4.70 -47.06 31.14
C GLY A 766 -3.66 -46.24 30.36
N CYS A 767 -3.97 -45.02 29.90
CA CYS A 767 -3.02 -44.16 29.19
C CYS A 767 -2.41 -43.05 30.08
N ASN A 768 -1.14 -43.20 30.45
CA ASN A 768 -0.44 -42.25 31.34
C ASN A 768 0.14 -41.00 30.63
N ARG A 769 -0.30 -40.68 29.40
CA ARG A 769 0.25 -39.55 28.62
C ARG A 769 -0.36 -38.22 29.06
N LYS A 770 0.50 -37.23 29.31
CA LYS A 770 0.12 -35.83 29.58
C LYS A 770 0.70 -34.90 28.51
N MET A 771 -0.05 -33.89 28.09
CA MET A 771 0.39 -32.88 27.12
C MET A 771 0.12 -31.44 27.59
N ALA A 772 0.86 -30.51 27.00
CA ALA A 772 0.83 -29.10 27.36
C ALA A 772 -0.40 -28.34 26.83
N ARG A 773 -1.11 -28.87 25.82
CA ARG A 773 -2.30 -28.23 25.21
C ARG A 773 -3.39 -29.27 24.96
N ARG A 774 -4.66 -28.89 25.10
CA ARG A 774 -5.83 -29.75 24.83
C ARG A 774 -5.92 -30.23 23.37
N SER A 775 -5.51 -29.41 22.40
CA SER A 775 -5.45 -29.79 20.97
C SER A 775 -4.61 -31.04 20.73
N ASN A 776 -3.48 -31.16 21.44
CA ASN A 776 -2.58 -32.29 21.30
C ASN A 776 -3.19 -33.57 21.89
N ILE A 777 -4.12 -33.46 22.85
CA ILE A 777 -4.86 -34.62 23.40
C ILE A 777 -5.87 -35.14 22.40
N LYS A 778 -6.64 -34.25 21.76
CA LYS A 778 -7.54 -34.67 20.68
C LYS A 778 -6.80 -35.44 19.60
N GLU A 779 -5.63 -34.94 19.21
CA GLU A 779 -4.77 -35.60 18.21
C GLU A 779 -4.19 -36.94 18.71
N HIS A 780 -3.76 -37.01 19.97
CA HIS A 780 -3.27 -38.25 20.57
C HIS A 780 -4.35 -39.32 20.70
N VAL A 781 -5.56 -38.95 21.15
CA VAL A 781 -6.69 -39.87 21.28
C VAL A 781 -7.10 -40.41 19.92
N ALA A 782 -7.25 -39.53 18.92
CA ALA A 782 -7.57 -39.93 17.55
C ALA A 782 -6.55 -40.93 16.96
N LYS A 783 -5.25 -40.72 17.25
CA LYS A 783 -4.17 -41.51 16.63
C LYS A 783 -3.82 -42.79 17.40
N VAL A 784 -3.77 -42.74 18.73
CA VAL A 784 -3.27 -43.83 19.57
C VAL A 784 -4.40 -44.74 20.04
N HIS A 785 -5.57 -44.15 20.36
CA HIS A 785 -6.69 -44.90 20.92
C HIS A 785 -7.74 -45.24 19.86
N LEU A 786 -8.09 -44.29 18.98
CA LEU A 786 -9.06 -44.53 17.90
C LEU A 786 -8.42 -45.05 16.60
N LYS A 787 -7.07 -45.13 16.54
CA LYS A 787 -6.27 -45.58 15.37
C LYS A 787 -6.69 -44.95 14.04
N GLN A 788 -7.20 -43.72 14.06
CA GLN A 788 -7.67 -43.04 12.87
C GLN A 788 -6.52 -42.75 11.91
N ARG A 789 -6.75 -43.06 10.63
CA ARG A 789 -5.78 -42.94 9.54
C ARG A 789 -6.38 -42.12 8.38
N PRO A 790 -6.68 -40.83 8.62
CA PRO A 790 -7.49 -40.04 7.69
C PRO A 790 -6.78 -39.68 6.38
N PHE A 791 -5.46 -39.87 6.29
CA PHE A 791 -4.69 -39.44 5.12
C PHE A 791 -4.49 -40.60 4.13
N LEU A 792 -5.41 -40.74 3.17
CA LEU A 792 -5.28 -41.70 2.07
C LEU A 792 -4.30 -41.20 0.99
N CYS A 793 -3.71 -42.15 0.25
CA CYS A 793 -2.94 -41.81 -0.94
C CYS A 793 -3.90 -41.36 -2.04
N SER A 794 -3.63 -40.23 -2.68
CA SER A 794 -4.50 -39.65 -3.72
C SER A 794 -4.20 -40.17 -5.12
N VAL A 795 -3.24 -41.09 -5.28
CA VAL A 795 -2.85 -41.61 -6.60
C VAL A 795 -3.78 -42.76 -7.02
N PRO A 796 -4.50 -42.63 -8.16
CA PRO A 796 -5.38 -43.68 -8.67
C PRO A 796 -4.63 -45.00 -8.86
N GLY A 797 -5.24 -46.13 -8.48
CA GLY A 797 -4.59 -47.44 -8.59
C GLY A 797 -3.64 -47.80 -7.44
N CYS A 798 -3.37 -46.89 -6.49
CA CYS A 798 -2.46 -47.18 -5.39
C CYS A 798 -3.07 -48.19 -4.40
N PRO A 799 -2.39 -49.31 -4.05
CA PRO A 799 -2.90 -50.30 -3.10
C PRO A 799 -3.20 -49.74 -1.70
N LYS A 800 -2.59 -48.62 -1.31
CA LYS A 800 -2.86 -47.93 -0.04
C LYS A 800 -4.11 -47.06 -0.07
N ALA A 801 -4.49 -46.57 -1.25
CA ALA A 801 -5.75 -45.87 -1.49
C ALA A 801 -6.91 -46.87 -1.59
N ILE A 802 -6.75 -47.92 -2.40
CA ILE A 802 -7.78 -48.94 -2.68
C ILE A 802 -8.15 -49.74 -1.43
N ASN A 803 -7.17 -50.14 -0.61
CA ASN A 803 -7.43 -50.96 0.57
C ASN A 803 -7.84 -50.14 1.82
N GLY A 804 -8.14 -48.84 1.69
CA GLY A 804 -8.52 -47.97 2.81
C GLY A 804 -7.46 -47.79 3.90
N LYS A 805 -6.21 -48.25 3.69
CA LYS A 805 -5.13 -48.23 4.68
C LYS A 805 -4.34 -46.92 4.61
N GLY A 806 -4.99 -45.84 5.03
CA GLY A 806 -4.39 -44.50 5.12
C GLY A 806 -3.26 -44.36 6.15
N TYR A 807 -2.71 -43.16 6.24
CA TYR A 807 -1.64 -42.79 7.16
C TYR A 807 -2.18 -41.98 8.34
N CYS A 808 -1.56 -42.09 9.51
CA CYS A 808 -1.92 -41.29 10.70
C CYS A 808 -1.43 -39.82 10.60
N ARG A 809 -0.55 -39.51 9.66
CA ARG A 809 0.00 -38.16 9.41
C ARG A 809 0.11 -37.88 7.93
N LYS A 810 -0.15 -36.62 7.54
CA LYS A 810 0.02 -36.13 6.17
C LYS A 810 1.45 -36.31 5.69
N GLU A 811 2.45 -36.05 6.53
CA GLU A 811 3.87 -36.21 6.15
C GLU A 811 4.21 -37.64 5.71
N ASN A 812 3.67 -38.65 6.40
CA ASN A 812 3.92 -40.06 6.06
C ASN A 812 3.23 -40.44 4.74
N ARG A 813 2.07 -39.85 4.44
CA ARG A 813 1.42 -40.00 3.14
C ARG A 813 2.25 -39.34 2.05
N ASP A 814 2.75 -38.13 2.28
CA ASP A 814 3.54 -37.39 1.31
C ASP A 814 4.89 -38.08 1.04
N ASP A 815 5.52 -38.66 2.07
CA ASP A 815 6.72 -39.50 1.92
C ASP A 815 6.42 -40.79 1.14
N HIS A 816 5.26 -41.42 1.38
CA HIS A 816 4.81 -42.55 0.56
C HIS A 816 4.63 -42.15 -0.91
N VAL A 817 4.03 -40.99 -1.20
CA VAL A 817 3.85 -40.50 -2.56
C VAL A 817 5.21 -40.26 -3.22
N ARG A 818 6.15 -39.60 -2.52
CA ARG A 818 7.52 -39.40 -3.03
C ARG A 818 8.25 -40.72 -3.34
N MET A 819 8.10 -41.73 -2.48
CA MET A 819 8.84 -42.99 -2.62
C MET A 819 8.20 -43.99 -3.58
N LYS A 820 6.87 -44.00 -3.70
CA LYS A 820 6.14 -45.02 -4.47
C LYS A 820 5.50 -44.49 -5.74
N HIS A 821 5.39 -43.17 -5.88
CA HIS A 821 4.83 -42.48 -7.04
C HIS A 821 5.79 -41.36 -7.51
N PRO A 822 7.05 -41.69 -7.90
CA PRO A 822 8.08 -40.69 -8.19
C PRO A 822 7.76 -39.78 -9.39
N ASN A 823 6.81 -40.18 -10.23
CA ASN A 823 6.36 -39.41 -11.39
C ASN A 823 5.31 -38.33 -11.03
N ILE A 824 4.85 -38.28 -9.77
CA ILE A 824 3.95 -37.23 -9.29
C ILE A 824 4.79 -36.12 -8.68
N LEU A 825 4.74 -34.94 -9.31
CA LEU A 825 5.44 -33.74 -8.82
C LEU A 825 4.88 -33.33 -7.45
N MET A 826 5.68 -33.50 -6.39
CA MET A 826 5.33 -33.10 -5.02
C MET A 826 6.21 -31.93 -4.58
N PRO A 827 5.69 -30.97 -3.79
CA PRO A 827 6.48 -29.84 -3.29
C PRO A 827 7.63 -30.33 -2.39
N PRO A 828 8.80 -29.66 -2.40
CA PRO A 828 9.99 -30.10 -1.68
C PRO A 828 9.76 -30.20 -0.17
N LYS A 829 10.37 -31.22 0.46
CA LYS A 829 10.24 -31.48 1.90
C LYS A 829 10.93 -30.34 2.67
N LYS A 830 10.19 -29.57 3.49
CA LYS A 830 10.77 -28.56 4.39
C LYS A 830 11.74 -29.25 5.36
N THR A 831 13.04 -29.05 5.18
CA THR A 831 14.06 -29.57 6.10
C THR A 831 14.05 -28.71 7.37
N LYS A 832 13.93 -29.36 8.54
CA LYS A 832 14.26 -28.72 9.82
C LYS A 832 15.77 -28.50 9.84
N LYS A 833 16.23 -27.25 9.94
CA LYS A 833 17.64 -26.93 10.24
C LYS A 833 18.06 -27.66 11.51
N SER A 834 18.84 -28.73 11.38
CA SER A 834 19.58 -29.32 12.50
C SER A 834 20.82 -28.47 12.75
N ARG A 835 20.99 -28.01 13.99
CA ARG A 835 22.25 -27.49 14.51
C ARG A 835 23.32 -28.59 14.38
N GLN A 836 24.37 -28.35 13.60
CA GLN A 836 25.66 -29.01 13.74
C GLN A 836 26.73 -27.92 13.79
N GLY A 837 27.57 -27.98 14.83
CA GLY A 837 28.74 -27.12 15.02
C GLY A 837 29.89 -27.50 14.09
N PRO A 838 31.03 -26.79 14.17
CA PRO A 838 32.08 -26.88 13.17
C PRO A 838 32.95 -28.13 13.41
N GLU A 839 33.15 -28.94 12.37
CA GLU A 839 34.25 -29.91 12.31
C GLU A 839 35.31 -29.40 11.33
N SER A 840 36.56 -29.39 11.81
CA SER A 840 37.79 -29.00 11.12
C SER A 840 38.28 -30.07 10.11
N PRO A 841 39.14 -29.71 9.14
CA PRO A 841 39.46 -30.55 7.98
C PRO A 841 40.59 -31.55 8.26
N ARG A 842 40.49 -32.77 7.69
CA ARG A 842 41.62 -33.68 7.47
C ARG A 842 41.45 -34.52 6.20
N ASP A 843 42.39 -34.33 5.28
CA ASP A 843 43.05 -35.24 4.33
C ASP A 843 42.34 -36.51 3.82
N GLY A 844 42.14 -36.53 2.49
CA GLY A 844 42.94 -37.38 1.59
C GLY A 844 42.46 -38.81 1.24
N ARG A 845 42.38 -39.07 -0.07
CA ARG A 845 42.42 -40.38 -0.79
C ARG A 845 41.13 -41.23 -0.69
N ASP A 846 40.57 -41.85 -1.73
CA ASP A 846 41.06 -42.30 -3.04
C ASP A 846 39.93 -42.36 -4.08
N ALA A 847 40.35 -42.54 -5.34
CA ALA A 847 39.60 -42.57 -6.57
C ALA A 847 38.77 -43.85 -6.84
N LYS A 848 37.94 -43.73 -7.89
CA LYS A 848 37.42 -44.75 -8.84
C LYS A 848 36.10 -45.46 -8.51
N GLY A 849 35.20 -45.42 -9.51
CA GLY A 849 33.96 -46.16 -9.63
C GLY A 849 33.04 -45.48 -10.62
#